data_AF-A0A3M0W8M3-F1
#
_entry.id   AF-A0A3M0W8M3-F1
#
_cell.length_a   1.000
_cell.length_b   1.000
_cell.length_c   1.000
_cell.angle_alpha   90.00
_cell.angle_beta   90.00
_cell.angle_gamma   90.00
#
_symmetry.space_group_name_H-M   'P 1'
#
loop_
_entity.id
_entity.type
_entity.pdbx_description
1 polymer ?
#
loop_
_entity_poly.entity_id
_entity_poly.type
_entity_poly.pdbx_seq_one_letter_code
_entity_poly.pdbx_strand_id
1 'polypeptide(L)'
;MVATVSAHPNLDALQRDGFVVIRNLLTPDQVQHYRSVATAATTNARRGGWPHFRTVPKQFPPWPSTPPPASEGGIWGVQHLLHPEMAGRQSFAECYFSESILKIAGELMDVQSSGNGADEPLVMELFNLLVAPETKDFELRWHRDDISEKATAEEELAQLAAKSPGGRQSHAQYNLALCPDASLIVIPGSHRRARTEIERNAAPYEPSLPNQLVVKLEPGDAVFYDSNIVHRGVYKGKPEGGEESRLTLHGSIGLKAADAGDMAKNVRATAVLQHGVGAWVHREDAAFGLGARPERMRANLIKTKDRWTKKVHVGLSTYGETPQLVGQDHLKPLIDDALAHVPPSLVPQTPVFLLATAGMRLLPDRQRRQVLDAVCTYLQQETRLLIPDCALHIQVIPGTTEGLYGWIAANYLVGGFDQPDDHDHGKSHHTYGFLDMGGASAQIAFAPNSTEAAKHADNLTLLRLRNIDGSEQEHRVFVTTWLGFGVNEARKQYLAGLVASYPSTTVEYPDPCLPNGVRAGLDSKSLVSTASDQSYLLGTGQFDACLRATLPLLKLDEPCNDSPCLFGQHVPLIDFDVNHFIGVSQYWHTTHEIFRMGFGEDPFDLGAYQARVNDFCTLDWAEIQAAVADKAYGKGVDELSASTVCFKASWLISILRDGLGIESEATNATTSDTPGKDKAFFSPFTAVDTIKNTEVSWTLGKMLLYASSTIPPASSSGNDLPVGFGSNTGAAIPPDWVYPSTTLDPPPPLASPSPSKNTNTGGTTTPRPGPYPLAAIDRAGIALRTESRENILGLALSSFPAAAAAGASAGASFDASTSHAAAAGPGARSKSSSRAATPSGKRGS
;
A
#
# COMPACT_ATOMS: atom_id res chain seq x y z
N MET A 1 -52.46 -22.78 -3.25
CA MET A 1 -51.11 -22.68 -3.85
C MET A 1 -50.11 -23.00 -2.75
N VAL A 2 -49.09 -23.83 -3.01
CA VAL A 2 -47.97 -23.98 -2.07
C VAL A 2 -47.06 -22.78 -2.29
N ALA A 3 -46.80 -21.98 -1.26
CA ALA A 3 -45.81 -20.92 -1.35
C ALA A 3 -44.42 -21.56 -1.44
N THR A 4 -43.69 -21.27 -2.51
CA THR A 4 -42.28 -21.66 -2.64
C THR A 4 -41.48 -20.91 -1.58
N VAL A 5 -40.98 -21.63 -0.58
CA VAL A 5 -40.07 -21.08 0.42
C VAL A 5 -38.79 -20.65 -0.29
N SER A 6 -38.40 -19.38 -0.11
CA SER A 6 -37.19 -18.83 -0.71
C SER A 6 -35.93 -19.50 -0.17
N ALA A 7 -34.89 -19.54 -0.99
CA ALA A 7 -33.57 -20.02 -0.59
C ALA A 7 -32.86 -19.04 0.39
N HIS A 8 -33.24 -17.76 0.40
CA HIS A 8 -32.60 -16.69 1.18
C HIS A 8 -33.64 -15.85 1.95
N PRO A 9 -34.37 -16.45 2.92
CA PRO A 9 -35.49 -15.80 3.59
C PRO A 9 -35.08 -14.58 4.44
N ASN A 10 -33.83 -14.49 4.90
CA ASN A 10 -33.34 -13.33 5.65
C ASN A 10 -33.01 -12.18 4.69
N LEU A 11 -32.43 -12.49 3.53
CA LEU A 11 -32.19 -11.51 2.47
C LEU A 11 -33.51 -10.95 1.92
N ASP A 12 -34.53 -11.79 1.69
CA ASP A 12 -35.86 -11.35 1.25
C ASP A 12 -36.53 -10.41 2.28
N ALA A 13 -36.40 -10.70 3.57
CA ALA A 13 -36.91 -9.84 4.63
C ALA A 13 -36.19 -8.48 4.65
N LEU A 14 -34.86 -8.49 4.57
CA LEU A 14 -34.03 -7.29 4.50
C LEU A 14 -34.32 -6.44 3.25
N GLN A 15 -34.45 -7.06 2.07
CA GLN A 15 -34.79 -6.37 0.82
C GLN A 15 -36.20 -5.76 0.82
N ARG A 16 -37.14 -6.33 1.57
CA ARG A 16 -38.52 -5.84 1.70
C ARG A 16 -38.65 -4.76 2.76
N ASP A 17 -38.24 -5.06 3.99
CA ASP A 17 -38.52 -4.25 5.17
C ASP A 17 -37.36 -3.32 5.55
N GLY A 18 -36.14 -3.60 5.07
CA GLY A 18 -34.90 -2.90 5.44
C GLY A 18 -34.26 -3.40 6.74
N PHE A 19 -34.84 -4.42 7.36
CA PHE A 19 -34.29 -5.13 8.51
C PHE A 19 -34.83 -6.56 8.59
N VAL A 20 -34.15 -7.42 9.34
CA VAL A 20 -34.61 -8.78 9.68
C VAL A 20 -34.25 -9.09 11.14
N VAL A 21 -35.19 -9.72 11.87
CA VAL A 21 -34.99 -10.10 13.27
C VAL A 21 -34.81 -11.62 13.38
N ILE A 22 -33.65 -12.01 13.88
CA ILE A 22 -33.22 -13.39 14.07
C ILE A 22 -33.43 -13.74 15.55
N ARG A 23 -34.37 -14.64 15.83
CA ARG A 23 -34.77 -14.99 17.21
C ARG A 23 -33.89 -16.10 17.78
N ASN A 24 -33.50 -15.98 19.05
CA ASN A 24 -32.65 -16.93 19.78
C ASN A 24 -31.33 -17.27 19.04
N LEU A 25 -30.63 -16.24 18.53
CA LEU A 25 -29.33 -16.39 17.87
C LEU A 25 -28.23 -16.85 18.86
N LEU A 26 -28.40 -16.53 20.14
CA LEU A 26 -27.62 -17.06 21.26
C LEU A 26 -28.49 -17.95 22.15
N THR A 27 -27.89 -18.97 22.76
CA THR A 27 -28.51 -19.75 23.85
C THR A 27 -28.56 -18.93 25.15
N PRO A 28 -29.44 -19.28 26.12
CA PRO A 28 -29.49 -18.60 27.43
C PRO A 28 -28.14 -18.54 28.16
N ASP A 29 -27.34 -19.61 28.06
CA ASP A 29 -26.01 -19.69 28.68
C ASP A 29 -25.01 -18.72 28.02
N GLN A 30 -25.04 -18.63 26.68
CA GLN A 30 -24.24 -17.65 25.93
C GLN A 30 -24.68 -16.22 26.24
N VAL A 31 -25.99 -15.96 26.38
CA VAL A 31 -26.52 -14.66 26.82
C VAL A 31 -26.01 -14.32 28.21
N GLN A 32 -26.03 -15.26 29.16
CA GLN A 32 -25.50 -15.03 30.51
C GLN A 32 -23.99 -14.74 30.51
N HIS A 33 -23.21 -15.52 29.75
CA HIS A 33 -21.77 -15.31 29.59
C HIS A 33 -21.45 -13.93 29.02
N TYR A 34 -21.97 -13.61 27.83
CA TYR A 34 -21.68 -12.32 27.20
C TYR A 34 -22.28 -11.14 27.96
N ARG A 35 -23.41 -11.29 28.67
CA ARG A 35 -23.94 -10.24 29.58
C ARG A 35 -22.94 -9.94 30.70
N SER A 36 -22.28 -10.96 31.27
CA SER A 36 -21.25 -10.78 32.30
C SER A 36 -20.05 -10.00 31.76
N VAL A 37 -19.49 -10.44 30.63
CA VAL A 37 -18.33 -9.77 29.99
C VAL A 37 -18.68 -8.33 29.56
N ALA A 38 -19.87 -8.11 28.98
CA ALA A 38 -20.35 -6.78 28.61
C ALA A 38 -20.57 -5.85 29.82
N THR A 39 -21.05 -6.38 30.95
CA THR A 39 -21.16 -5.63 32.21
C THR A 39 -19.79 -5.20 32.72
N ALA A 40 -18.81 -6.09 32.66
CA ALA A 40 -17.44 -5.79 33.07
C ALA A 40 -16.78 -4.71 32.19
N ALA A 41 -16.89 -4.83 30.85
CA ALA A 41 -16.39 -3.84 29.91
C ALA A 41 -17.07 -2.46 30.09
N THR A 42 -18.39 -2.44 30.31
CA THR A 42 -19.16 -1.23 30.62
C THR A 42 -18.69 -0.58 31.92
N THR A 43 -18.51 -1.39 32.98
CA THR A 43 -18.03 -0.91 34.28
C THR A 43 -16.62 -0.32 34.19
N ASN A 44 -15.74 -0.94 33.40
CA ASN A 44 -14.39 -0.43 33.17
C ASN A 44 -14.41 0.92 32.42
N ALA A 45 -15.23 1.04 31.37
CA ALA A 45 -15.40 2.29 30.62
C ALA A 45 -16.01 3.41 31.46
N ARG A 46 -17.07 3.15 32.25
CA ARG A 46 -17.66 4.13 33.19
C ARG A 46 -16.62 4.66 34.19
N ARG A 47 -15.64 3.84 34.58
CA ARG A 47 -14.55 4.19 35.52
C ARG A 47 -13.33 4.86 34.84
N GLY A 48 -13.36 5.07 33.53
CA GLY A 48 -12.24 5.63 32.76
C GLY A 48 -11.09 4.65 32.50
N GLY A 49 -11.22 3.38 32.86
CA GLY A 49 -10.26 2.32 32.55
C GLY A 49 -10.33 1.80 31.11
N TRP A 50 -11.18 2.41 30.28
CA TRP A 50 -11.19 2.21 28.83
C TRP A 50 -11.41 3.56 28.13
N PRO A 51 -10.54 4.01 27.20
CA PRO A 51 -10.61 5.35 26.62
C PRO A 51 -11.57 5.48 25.42
N HIS A 52 -12.12 4.36 24.90
CA HIS A 52 -12.96 4.38 23.70
C HIS A 52 -14.44 4.16 24.05
N PHE A 53 -15.21 5.24 24.18
CA PHE A 53 -16.64 5.22 24.55
C PHE A 53 -17.43 6.29 23.78
N ARG A 54 -18.76 6.33 23.97
CA ARG A 54 -19.68 7.36 23.44
C ARG A 54 -20.41 8.03 24.61
N THR A 55 -20.45 9.36 24.65
CA THR A 55 -20.88 10.15 25.82
C THR A 55 -22.20 10.87 25.61
N VAL A 56 -23.09 10.87 26.59
CA VAL A 56 -24.22 11.82 26.61
C VAL A 56 -23.67 13.25 26.78
N PRO A 57 -24.24 14.30 26.15
CA PRO A 57 -25.33 14.31 25.18
C PRO A 57 -24.87 14.27 23.71
N LYS A 58 -23.60 13.92 23.43
CA LYS A 58 -23.07 13.89 22.06
C LYS A 58 -23.57 12.64 21.31
N GLN A 59 -24.02 12.82 20.06
CA GLN A 59 -24.32 11.72 19.13
C GLN A 59 -23.10 11.29 18.30
N PHE A 60 -22.18 12.21 18.00
CA PHE A 60 -21.06 12.00 17.08
C PHE A 60 -19.71 12.47 17.69
N PRO A 61 -18.56 11.94 17.22
CA PRO A 61 -17.23 12.41 17.61
C PRO A 61 -16.98 13.89 17.27
N PRO A 62 -15.97 14.55 17.88
CA PRO A 62 -14.99 14.00 18.81
C PRO A 62 -15.54 13.82 20.24
N TRP A 63 -15.19 12.68 20.84
CA TRP A 63 -15.50 12.31 22.22
C TRP A 63 -14.42 12.86 23.19
N PRO A 64 -14.75 13.14 24.46
CA PRO A 64 -13.72 13.44 25.46
C PRO A 64 -12.91 12.19 25.80
N SER A 65 -11.69 12.37 26.31
CA SER A 65 -10.80 11.28 26.74
C SER A 65 -11.16 10.70 28.12
N THR A 66 -11.97 11.40 28.90
CA THR A 66 -12.55 10.94 30.18
C THR A 66 -14.06 10.81 30.06
N PRO A 67 -14.70 9.78 30.66
CA PRO A 67 -16.15 9.68 30.68
C PRO A 67 -16.74 10.82 31.54
N PRO A 68 -17.87 11.44 31.13
CA PRO A 68 -18.56 12.42 31.94
C PRO A 68 -19.23 11.73 33.15
N PRO A 69 -19.53 12.48 34.23
CA PRO A 69 -20.17 11.91 35.41
C PRO A 69 -21.58 11.37 35.09
N ALA A 70 -22.05 10.44 35.93
CA ALA A 70 -23.38 9.86 35.79
C ALA A 70 -24.49 10.94 35.78
N SER A 71 -24.34 12.00 36.60
CA SER A 71 -25.22 13.18 36.65
C SER A 71 -25.33 13.97 35.34
N GLU A 72 -24.41 13.78 34.41
CA GLU A 72 -24.47 14.37 33.06
C GLU A 72 -25.15 13.45 32.05
N GLY A 73 -25.25 12.14 32.34
CA GLY A 73 -25.75 11.09 31.45
C GLY A 73 -24.77 9.93 31.30
N GLY A 74 -23.50 10.12 31.67
CA GLY A 74 -22.44 9.13 31.52
C GLY A 74 -22.18 8.73 30.06
N ILE A 75 -21.97 7.43 29.84
CA ILE A 75 -21.75 6.83 28.52
C ILE A 75 -23.00 6.10 28.02
N TRP A 76 -23.20 6.10 26.69
CA TRP A 76 -24.24 5.34 25.98
C TRP A 76 -23.66 4.24 25.07
N GLY A 77 -22.33 4.11 24.99
CA GLY A 77 -21.69 2.96 24.38
C GLY A 77 -20.20 2.83 24.69
N VAL A 78 -19.67 1.61 24.57
CA VAL A 78 -18.25 1.25 24.63
C VAL A 78 -17.81 0.84 23.22
N GLN A 79 -16.62 1.28 22.79
CA GLN A 79 -16.11 1.06 21.44
C GLN A 79 -14.91 0.11 21.43
N HIS A 80 -14.68 -0.54 20.28
CA HIS A 80 -13.54 -1.44 20.02
C HIS A 80 -13.45 -2.66 20.94
N LEU A 81 -14.51 -3.47 21.01
CA LEU A 81 -14.53 -4.73 21.77
C LEU A 81 -13.45 -5.75 21.31
N LEU A 82 -12.94 -5.60 20.08
CA LEU A 82 -11.93 -6.47 19.47
C LEU A 82 -10.48 -5.94 19.59
N HIS A 83 -10.25 -4.81 20.27
CA HIS A 83 -8.91 -4.24 20.50
C HIS A 83 -8.05 -5.17 21.39
N PRO A 84 -6.73 -5.31 21.17
CA PRO A 84 -5.83 -6.17 21.98
C PRO A 84 -6.00 -5.99 23.50
N GLU A 85 -5.98 -4.73 23.95
CA GLU A 85 -6.08 -4.36 25.38
C GLU A 85 -7.51 -4.43 25.97
N MET A 86 -8.54 -4.85 25.21
CA MET A 86 -9.91 -4.94 25.75
C MET A 86 -10.03 -6.11 26.74
N ALA A 87 -10.42 -5.82 27.98
CA ALA A 87 -10.79 -6.85 28.95
C ALA A 87 -11.98 -7.68 28.43
N GLY A 88 -11.78 -8.98 28.23
CA GLY A 88 -12.78 -9.89 27.64
C GLY A 88 -12.76 -9.98 26.11
N ARG A 89 -11.77 -9.38 25.43
CA ARG A 89 -11.59 -9.41 23.95
C ARG A 89 -11.85 -10.79 23.33
N GLN A 90 -11.31 -11.85 23.91
CA GLN A 90 -11.43 -13.21 23.38
C GLN A 90 -12.90 -13.62 23.21
N SER A 91 -13.75 -13.44 24.23
CA SER A 91 -15.16 -13.77 24.12
C SER A 91 -15.97 -12.82 23.24
N PHE A 92 -15.54 -11.57 23.09
CA PHE A 92 -16.10 -10.71 22.05
C PHE A 92 -15.73 -11.19 20.62
N ALA A 93 -14.52 -11.71 20.42
CA ALA A 93 -14.10 -12.30 19.15
C ALA A 93 -14.80 -13.64 18.87
N GLU A 94 -14.95 -14.53 19.88
CA GLU A 94 -15.73 -15.77 19.80
C GLU A 94 -17.19 -15.51 19.40
N CYS A 95 -17.77 -14.41 19.90
CA CYS A 95 -19.10 -13.96 19.49
C CYS A 95 -19.11 -13.43 18.05
N TYR A 96 -18.25 -12.45 17.73
CA TYR A 96 -18.23 -11.76 16.44
C TYR A 96 -17.93 -12.69 15.25
N PHE A 97 -16.99 -13.63 15.42
CA PHE A 97 -16.62 -14.61 14.38
C PHE A 97 -17.41 -15.93 14.47
N SER A 98 -18.52 -15.97 15.24
CA SER A 98 -19.36 -17.17 15.32
C SER A 98 -20.01 -17.48 13.97
N GLU A 99 -19.99 -18.75 13.56
CA GLU A 99 -20.60 -19.20 12.29
C GLU A 99 -22.12 -18.93 12.22
N SER A 100 -22.80 -18.77 13.36
CA SER A 100 -24.20 -18.32 13.38
C SER A 100 -24.35 -16.88 12.88
N ILE A 101 -23.47 -15.95 13.28
CA ILE A 101 -23.44 -14.57 12.76
C ILE A 101 -22.89 -14.53 11.33
N LEU A 102 -21.75 -15.19 11.07
CA LEU A 102 -21.09 -15.14 9.75
C LEU A 102 -21.96 -15.72 8.63
N LYS A 103 -22.73 -16.79 8.90
CA LYS A 103 -23.68 -17.36 7.93
C LYS A 103 -24.79 -16.37 7.57
N ILE A 104 -25.34 -15.65 8.55
CA ILE A 104 -26.39 -14.64 8.29
C ILE A 104 -25.80 -13.49 7.51
N ALA A 105 -24.65 -12.94 7.92
CA ALA A 105 -23.96 -11.89 7.19
C ALA A 105 -23.66 -12.28 5.74
N GLY A 106 -23.24 -13.52 5.48
CA GLY A 106 -23.06 -14.06 4.13
C GLY A 106 -24.35 -14.13 3.31
N GLU A 107 -25.47 -14.58 3.89
CA GLU A 107 -26.77 -14.60 3.22
C GLU A 107 -27.24 -13.18 2.85
N LEU A 108 -27.10 -12.21 3.76
CA LEU A 108 -27.54 -10.83 3.55
C LEU A 108 -26.69 -10.06 2.52
N MET A 109 -25.46 -10.51 2.27
CA MET A 109 -24.55 -9.94 1.27
C MET A 109 -24.42 -10.81 -0.01
N ASP A 110 -25.24 -11.85 -0.14
CA ASP A 110 -25.30 -12.78 -1.28
C ASP A 110 -23.94 -13.47 -1.59
N VAL A 111 -23.25 -13.96 -0.55
CA VAL A 111 -21.98 -14.69 -0.66
C VAL A 111 -21.99 -16.03 0.09
N GLN A 112 -21.41 -17.06 -0.51
CA GLN A 112 -21.30 -18.38 0.13
C GLN A 112 -20.19 -18.41 1.18
N SER A 113 -20.58 -18.15 2.43
CA SER A 113 -19.75 -18.29 3.64
C SER A 113 -19.35 -19.75 3.90
N SER A 114 -18.39 -20.28 3.12
CA SER A 114 -17.77 -21.59 3.36
C SER A 114 -16.39 -21.41 4.00
N GLY A 115 -16.27 -21.70 5.30
CA GLY A 115 -15.04 -21.42 6.08
C GLY A 115 -13.77 -22.14 5.62
N ASN A 116 -13.91 -23.14 4.74
CA ASN A 116 -12.83 -23.97 4.21
C ASN A 116 -12.14 -23.40 2.96
N GLY A 117 -12.65 -22.31 2.37
CA GLY A 117 -12.05 -21.68 1.19
C GLY A 117 -10.79 -20.88 1.52
N ALA A 118 -9.88 -20.75 0.55
CA ALA A 118 -8.74 -19.81 0.62
C ALA A 118 -9.20 -18.35 0.39
N ASP A 119 -10.09 -18.13 -0.57
CA ASP A 119 -10.68 -16.84 -0.88
C ASP A 119 -11.84 -16.51 0.09
N GLU A 120 -11.53 -15.93 1.24
CA GLU A 120 -12.53 -15.44 2.21
C GLU A 120 -13.16 -14.13 1.70
N PRO A 121 -14.47 -14.09 1.40
CA PRO A 121 -15.13 -12.89 0.88
C PRO A 121 -15.53 -11.90 1.98
N LEU A 122 -15.52 -12.31 3.25
CA LEU A 122 -15.88 -11.47 4.39
C LEU A 122 -14.66 -10.71 4.96
N VAL A 123 -14.93 -9.56 5.57
CA VAL A 123 -13.93 -8.69 6.18
C VAL A 123 -14.43 -8.25 7.54
N MET A 124 -13.57 -8.30 8.55
CA MET A 124 -13.93 -7.74 9.86
C MET A 124 -13.98 -6.21 9.79
N GLU A 125 -14.85 -5.61 10.59
CA GLU A 125 -15.01 -4.16 10.63
C GLU A 125 -15.04 -3.67 12.08
N LEU A 126 -16.23 -3.34 12.60
CA LEU A 126 -16.42 -2.77 13.93
C LEU A 126 -17.22 -3.73 14.82
N PHE A 127 -16.84 -3.79 16.09
CA PHE A 127 -17.65 -4.41 17.13
C PHE A 127 -17.61 -3.54 18.41
N ASN A 128 -18.78 -3.12 18.85
CA ASN A 128 -19.04 -2.17 19.92
C ASN A 128 -20.14 -2.70 20.85
N LEU A 129 -20.32 -2.05 21.99
CA LEU A 129 -21.43 -2.31 22.93
C LEU A 129 -22.24 -1.02 23.11
N LEU A 130 -23.56 -1.09 22.91
CA LEU A 130 -24.49 -0.02 23.27
C LEU A 130 -25.03 -0.29 24.68
N VAL A 131 -25.08 0.75 25.52
CA VAL A 131 -25.39 0.63 26.95
C VAL A 131 -26.44 1.66 27.38
N ALA A 132 -27.06 1.44 28.53
CA ALA A 132 -27.96 2.42 29.14
C ALA A 132 -27.17 3.64 29.66
N PRO A 133 -27.56 4.88 29.35
CA PRO A 133 -27.04 6.07 30.03
C PRO A 133 -27.44 6.06 31.51
N GLU A 134 -26.74 6.84 32.34
CA GLU A 134 -27.05 6.96 33.78
C GLU A 134 -27.76 8.27 34.10
N THR A 135 -28.72 8.23 35.01
CA THR A 135 -29.57 9.34 35.50
C THR A 135 -30.43 10.08 34.47
N LYS A 136 -30.19 9.94 33.16
CA LYS A 136 -30.93 10.62 32.08
C LYS A 136 -31.26 9.68 30.93
N ASP A 137 -32.43 9.88 30.36
CA ASP A 137 -32.74 9.38 29.02
C ASP A 137 -31.87 10.08 27.97
N PHE A 138 -31.59 9.39 26.86
CA PHE A 138 -30.86 9.91 25.72
C PHE A 138 -31.51 9.45 24.42
N GLU A 139 -31.49 10.27 23.38
CA GLU A 139 -32.07 9.92 22.09
C GLU A 139 -31.22 10.45 20.94
N LEU A 140 -31.19 9.69 19.86
CA LEU A 140 -30.61 10.09 18.59
C LEU A 140 -31.67 10.75 17.72
N ARG A 141 -31.23 11.66 16.85
CA ARG A 141 -32.08 12.22 15.80
C ARG A 141 -32.42 11.17 14.74
N TRP A 142 -33.47 11.41 13.94
CA TRP A 142 -33.71 10.61 12.73
C TRP A 142 -32.56 10.75 11.74
N HIS A 143 -32.01 9.63 11.28
CA HIS A 143 -30.90 9.62 10.33
C HIS A 143 -30.91 8.38 9.42
N ARG A 144 -30.05 8.44 8.41
CA ARG A 144 -29.43 7.30 7.72
C ARG A 144 -27.92 7.45 7.99
N ASP A 145 -27.14 6.39 8.11
CA ASP A 145 -25.75 6.51 8.64
C ASP A 145 -24.86 7.40 7.77
N ASP A 146 -24.99 7.33 6.45
CA ASP A 146 -24.10 7.99 5.47
C ASP A 146 -24.88 8.77 4.38
N ILE A 147 -26.13 9.16 4.62
CA ILE A 147 -26.90 10.00 3.68
C ILE A 147 -27.52 11.19 4.41
N SER A 148 -26.99 12.38 4.11
CA SER A 148 -27.38 13.67 4.68
C SER A 148 -28.89 13.89 4.71
N GLU A 149 -29.37 14.48 5.81
CA GLU A 149 -30.75 14.99 5.96
C GLU A 149 -31.08 16.12 4.96
N LYS A 150 -30.05 16.81 4.45
CA LYS A 150 -30.17 17.93 3.50
C LYS A 150 -30.13 17.52 2.03
N ALA A 151 -29.83 16.26 1.72
CA ALA A 151 -29.80 15.77 0.34
C ALA A 151 -31.22 15.83 -0.26
N THR A 152 -31.32 16.29 -1.50
CA THR A 152 -32.57 16.29 -2.29
C THR A 152 -33.08 14.87 -2.54
N ALA A 153 -34.33 14.73 -3.00
CA ALA A 153 -34.89 13.41 -3.30
C ALA A 153 -34.11 12.67 -4.42
N GLU A 154 -33.59 13.42 -5.40
CA GLU A 154 -32.78 12.88 -6.50
C GLU A 154 -31.38 12.45 -6.00
N GLU A 155 -30.71 13.28 -5.20
CA GLU A 155 -29.44 12.93 -4.57
C GLU A 155 -29.57 11.75 -3.59
N GLU A 156 -30.68 11.64 -2.86
CA GLU A 156 -30.96 10.46 -2.02
C GLU A 156 -31.10 9.21 -2.88
N LEU A 157 -31.92 9.23 -3.95
CA LEU A 157 -32.12 8.06 -4.82
C LEU A 157 -30.82 7.65 -5.53
N ALA A 158 -30.03 8.61 -6.01
CA ALA A 158 -28.73 8.35 -6.63
C ALA A 158 -27.74 7.72 -5.63
N GLN A 159 -27.70 8.22 -4.39
CA GLN A 159 -26.87 7.64 -3.33
C GLN A 159 -27.33 6.25 -2.92
N LEU A 160 -28.65 6.01 -2.76
CA LEU A 160 -29.18 4.69 -2.43
C LEU A 160 -28.86 3.66 -3.54
N ALA A 161 -29.04 4.04 -4.81
CA ALA A 161 -28.71 3.18 -5.95
C ALA A 161 -27.20 2.87 -6.07
N ALA A 162 -26.34 3.83 -5.71
CA ALA A 162 -24.89 3.63 -5.68
C ALA A 162 -24.42 2.80 -4.47
N LYS A 163 -25.07 2.95 -3.30
CA LYS A 163 -24.68 2.29 -2.05
C LYS A 163 -25.21 0.86 -1.92
N SER A 164 -26.34 0.57 -2.58
CA SER A 164 -26.91 -0.78 -2.67
C SER A 164 -27.34 -1.13 -4.12
N PRO A 165 -26.39 -1.32 -5.06
CA PRO A 165 -26.71 -1.65 -6.45
C PRO A 165 -27.58 -2.89 -6.55
N GLY A 166 -28.71 -2.79 -7.25
CA GLY A 166 -29.71 -3.87 -7.35
C GLY A 166 -30.42 -4.24 -6.03
N GLY A 167 -30.15 -3.54 -4.92
CA GLY A 167 -30.58 -3.92 -3.58
C GLY A 167 -29.61 -4.87 -2.85
N ARG A 168 -28.42 -5.13 -3.39
CA ARG A 168 -27.35 -5.91 -2.73
C ARG A 168 -26.62 -5.04 -1.71
N GLN A 169 -26.31 -5.59 -0.54
CA GLN A 169 -25.51 -4.89 0.49
C GLN A 169 -24.01 -5.18 0.37
N SER A 170 -23.21 -4.18 0.76
CA SER A 170 -21.74 -4.23 0.82
C SER A 170 -21.19 -4.56 2.23
N HIS A 171 -22.06 -4.51 3.23
CA HIS A 171 -21.80 -4.78 4.64
C HIS A 171 -23.11 -5.16 5.34
N ALA A 172 -23.04 -5.96 6.40
CA ALA A 172 -24.18 -6.35 7.24
C ALA A 172 -24.02 -5.76 8.65
N GLN A 173 -24.83 -4.76 8.99
CA GLN A 173 -24.87 -4.11 10.31
C GLN A 173 -25.90 -4.80 11.21
N TYR A 174 -25.58 -5.00 12.49
CA TYR A 174 -26.49 -5.68 13.44
C TYR A 174 -26.42 -5.17 14.88
N ASN A 175 -27.53 -5.39 15.61
CA ASN A 175 -27.65 -5.24 17.06
C ASN A 175 -28.11 -6.57 17.66
N LEU A 176 -27.28 -7.17 18.53
CA LEU A 176 -27.53 -8.42 19.25
C LEU A 176 -27.77 -8.12 20.74
N ALA A 177 -28.98 -8.39 21.22
CA ALA A 177 -29.46 -7.97 22.54
C ALA A 177 -29.05 -8.96 23.63
N LEU A 178 -28.41 -8.48 24.70
CA LEU A 178 -28.09 -9.29 25.90
C LEU A 178 -29.05 -9.01 27.07
N CYS A 179 -29.78 -7.89 27.01
CA CYS A 179 -30.93 -7.53 27.84
C CYS A 179 -32.13 -7.22 26.90
N PRO A 180 -33.39 -7.21 27.36
CA PRO A 180 -34.51 -6.86 26.49
C PRO A 180 -34.34 -5.46 25.91
N ASP A 181 -34.34 -5.33 24.57
CA ASP A 181 -34.04 -4.08 23.87
C ASP A 181 -35.21 -3.66 22.97
N ALA A 182 -35.62 -2.40 23.11
CA ALA A 182 -36.64 -1.74 22.30
C ALA A 182 -36.17 -0.35 21.83
N SER A 183 -34.85 -0.13 21.80
CA SER A 183 -34.26 1.20 21.56
C SER A 183 -34.18 1.57 20.09
N LEU A 184 -34.16 0.60 19.17
CA LEU A 184 -34.09 0.84 17.73
C LEU A 184 -35.49 1.09 17.16
N ILE A 185 -35.67 2.26 16.54
CA ILE A 185 -36.90 2.65 15.85
C ILE A 185 -36.57 2.88 14.37
N VAL A 186 -37.28 2.22 13.47
CA VAL A 186 -37.05 2.25 12.01
C VAL A 186 -38.30 2.69 11.25
N ILE A 187 -38.13 3.16 10.02
CA ILE A 187 -39.21 3.27 9.03
C ILE A 187 -39.02 2.16 7.98
N PRO A 188 -39.84 1.08 7.99
CA PRO A 188 -39.67 -0.03 7.07
C PRO A 188 -39.73 0.38 5.59
N GLY A 189 -38.93 -0.27 4.76
CA GLY A 189 -38.83 -0.02 3.31
C GLY A 189 -38.19 1.32 2.92
N SER A 190 -37.85 2.20 3.87
CA SER A 190 -37.27 3.51 3.59
C SER A 190 -35.86 3.44 2.97
N HIS A 191 -35.14 2.33 3.13
CA HIS A 191 -33.84 2.07 2.50
C HIS A 191 -33.89 2.03 0.96
N ARG A 192 -35.06 1.84 0.35
CA ARG A 192 -35.22 1.75 -1.13
C ARG A 192 -35.91 2.96 -1.78
N ARG A 193 -36.06 4.07 -1.05
CA ARG A 193 -36.71 5.31 -1.52
C ARG A 193 -36.10 6.55 -0.86
N ALA A 194 -36.28 7.72 -1.46
CA ALA A 194 -36.05 8.99 -0.77
C ALA A 194 -36.94 9.15 0.48
N ARG A 195 -36.54 10.02 1.40
CA ARG A 195 -37.41 10.49 2.50
C ARG A 195 -38.66 11.15 1.93
N THR A 196 -39.83 10.83 2.50
CA THR A 196 -41.08 11.53 2.18
C THR A 196 -41.04 13.00 2.62
N GLU A 197 -41.95 13.83 2.12
CA GLU A 197 -42.04 15.24 2.53
C GLU A 197 -42.28 15.39 4.05
N ILE A 198 -43.05 14.47 4.66
CA ILE A 198 -43.24 14.41 6.12
C ILE A 198 -41.93 14.05 6.83
N GLU A 199 -41.23 13.01 6.38
CA GLU A 199 -39.94 12.59 6.95
C GLU A 199 -38.82 13.65 6.78
N ARG A 200 -38.93 14.50 5.77
CA ARG A 200 -37.98 15.59 5.46
C ARG A 200 -38.24 16.85 6.27
N ASN A 201 -39.51 17.18 6.52
CA ASN A 201 -39.92 18.38 7.23
C ASN A 201 -40.11 18.17 8.75
N ALA A 202 -39.93 16.93 9.23
CA ALA A 202 -39.99 16.57 10.64
C ALA A 202 -38.90 17.24 11.49
N ALA A 203 -39.18 17.43 12.79
CA ALA A 203 -38.14 17.83 13.72
C ALA A 203 -37.05 16.75 13.85
N PRO A 204 -35.77 17.09 14.11
CA PRO A 204 -34.70 16.09 14.20
C PRO A 204 -34.99 14.95 15.20
N TYR A 205 -35.71 15.24 16.28
CA TYR A 205 -36.08 14.29 17.34
C TYR A 205 -37.58 13.94 17.33
N GLU A 206 -38.29 14.13 16.21
CA GLU A 206 -39.74 13.89 16.08
C GLU A 206 -40.17 12.54 16.71
N PRO A 207 -41.04 12.52 17.73
CA PRO A 207 -41.36 11.30 18.47
C PRO A 207 -42.18 10.28 17.67
N SER A 208 -42.85 10.71 16.59
CA SER A 208 -43.68 9.83 15.76
C SER A 208 -43.65 10.20 14.28
N LEU A 209 -43.06 9.34 13.45
CA LEU A 209 -43.16 9.40 11.99
C LEU A 209 -44.14 8.35 11.42
N PRO A 210 -44.75 8.60 10.24
CA PRO A 210 -45.64 7.64 9.59
C PRO A 210 -44.97 6.28 9.38
N ASN A 211 -45.69 5.21 9.69
CA ASN A 211 -45.23 3.82 9.57
C ASN A 211 -43.98 3.46 10.39
N GLN A 212 -43.59 4.26 11.40
CA GLN A 212 -42.46 3.88 12.26
C GLN A 212 -42.73 2.59 13.04
N LEU A 213 -41.67 1.78 13.24
CA LEU A 213 -41.72 0.50 13.94
C LEU A 213 -40.61 0.46 15.00
N VAL A 214 -40.99 0.12 16.23
CA VAL A 214 -40.07 -0.13 17.34
C VAL A 214 -39.64 -1.59 17.30
N VAL A 215 -38.36 -1.86 17.05
CA VAL A 215 -37.81 -3.21 16.96
C VAL A 215 -37.63 -3.76 18.37
N LYS A 216 -38.40 -4.80 18.72
CA LYS A 216 -38.33 -5.48 20.04
C LYS A 216 -37.52 -6.76 19.97
N LEU A 217 -36.47 -6.83 20.79
CA LEU A 217 -35.53 -7.94 20.92
C LEU A 217 -35.58 -8.49 22.35
N GLU A 218 -35.73 -9.80 22.49
CA GLU A 218 -35.50 -10.49 23.77
C GLU A 218 -34.00 -10.85 23.91
N PRO A 219 -33.51 -11.17 25.12
CA PRO A 219 -32.11 -11.55 25.32
C PRO A 219 -31.72 -12.78 24.48
N GLY A 220 -30.76 -12.59 23.57
CA GLY A 220 -30.32 -13.58 22.59
C GLY A 220 -30.83 -13.36 21.17
N ASP A 221 -31.76 -12.43 20.96
CA ASP A 221 -32.20 -12.02 19.62
C ASP A 221 -31.24 -11.01 18.99
N ALA A 222 -31.13 -11.05 17.65
CA ALA A 222 -30.45 -10.02 16.87
C ALA A 222 -31.38 -9.39 15.83
N VAL A 223 -31.16 -8.11 15.53
CA VAL A 223 -31.64 -7.47 14.30
C VAL A 223 -30.46 -7.13 13.40
N PHE A 224 -30.53 -7.57 12.15
CA PHE A 224 -29.68 -7.08 11.06
C PHE A 224 -30.48 -6.05 10.27
N TYR A 225 -29.86 -4.95 9.85
CA TYR A 225 -30.56 -3.87 9.15
C TYR A 225 -29.68 -3.11 8.17
N ASP A 226 -30.32 -2.48 7.19
CA ASP A 226 -29.67 -1.62 6.21
C ASP A 226 -29.28 -0.29 6.86
N SER A 227 -28.00 0.10 6.80
CA SER A 227 -27.52 1.38 7.35
C SER A 227 -28.11 2.61 6.63
N ASN A 228 -28.72 2.41 5.45
CA ASN A 228 -29.49 3.42 4.74
C ASN A 228 -30.97 3.49 5.18
N ILE A 229 -31.47 2.60 6.05
CA ILE A 229 -32.84 2.71 6.58
C ILE A 229 -32.96 3.98 7.43
N VAL A 230 -34.07 4.70 7.28
CA VAL A 230 -34.36 5.86 8.14
C VAL A 230 -34.68 5.35 9.54
N HIS A 231 -33.83 5.68 10.50
CA HIS A 231 -33.92 5.14 11.86
C HIS A 231 -33.44 6.13 12.93
N ARG A 232 -33.71 5.79 14.20
CA ARG A 232 -33.15 6.43 15.39
C ARG A 232 -33.02 5.45 16.55
N GLY A 233 -32.19 5.82 17.52
CA GLY A 233 -32.05 5.11 18.79
C GLY A 233 -32.63 5.94 19.95
N VAL A 234 -33.48 5.34 20.79
CA VAL A 234 -34.03 5.97 22.01
C VAL A 234 -33.63 5.13 23.22
N TYR A 235 -32.88 5.72 24.13
CA TYR A 235 -32.18 5.06 25.24
C TYR A 235 -32.82 5.49 26.56
N LYS A 236 -33.31 4.53 27.35
CA LYS A 236 -33.79 4.82 28.70
C LYS A 236 -32.65 4.83 29.71
N GLY A 237 -32.62 5.86 30.55
CA GLY A 237 -31.63 6.01 31.62
C GLY A 237 -31.86 5.02 32.75
N LYS A 238 -30.77 4.50 33.32
CA LYS A 238 -30.79 3.73 34.57
C LYS A 238 -30.33 4.58 35.77
N PRO A 239 -30.64 4.19 37.02
CA PRO A 239 -29.98 4.77 38.20
C PRO A 239 -28.46 4.61 38.12
N GLU A 240 -27.72 5.58 38.65
CA GLU A 240 -26.26 5.50 38.81
C GLU A 240 -25.88 4.26 39.63
N GLY A 241 -24.97 3.44 39.10
CA GLY A 241 -24.56 2.19 39.74
C GLY A 241 -25.62 1.08 39.79
N GLY A 242 -26.82 1.30 39.24
CA GLY A 242 -27.85 0.27 39.07
C GLY A 242 -27.48 -0.76 37.99
N GLU A 243 -28.20 -1.87 37.98
CA GLU A 243 -28.02 -2.93 36.98
C GLU A 243 -28.16 -2.40 35.54
N GLU A 244 -27.36 -2.95 34.61
CA GLU A 244 -27.33 -2.52 33.22
C GLU A 244 -28.59 -2.98 32.45
N SER A 245 -29.61 -2.12 32.45
CA SER A 245 -30.90 -2.35 31.79
C SER A 245 -30.80 -2.55 30.28
N ARG A 246 -29.71 -2.10 29.65
CA ARG A 246 -29.38 -2.34 28.24
C ARG A 246 -27.91 -2.71 28.08
N LEU A 247 -27.68 -3.84 27.42
CA LEU A 247 -26.38 -4.30 26.94
C LEU A 247 -26.63 -4.91 25.55
N THR A 248 -26.21 -4.23 24.49
CA THR A 248 -26.51 -4.64 23.10
C THR A 248 -25.23 -4.61 22.27
N LEU A 249 -24.77 -5.78 21.83
CA LEU A 249 -23.58 -5.94 21.00
C LEU A 249 -23.89 -5.43 19.59
N HIS A 250 -23.17 -4.42 19.13
CA HIS A 250 -23.38 -3.74 17.86
C HIS A 250 -22.20 -4.03 16.93
N GLY A 251 -22.45 -4.69 15.81
CA GLY A 251 -21.42 -5.13 14.87
C GLY A 251 -21.69 -4.72 13.42
N SER A 252 -20.61 -4.70 12.64
CA SER A 252 -20.64 -4.64 11.17
C SER A 252 -19.66 -5.67 10.61
N ILE A 253 -20.01 -6.33 9.52
CA ILE A 253 -19.15 -7.25 8.76
C ILE A 253 -19.26 -6.86 7.28
N GLY A 254 -18.13 -6.65 6.61
CA GLY A 254 -18.09 -6.14 5.23
C GLY A 254 -17.75 -7.19 4.19
N LEU A 255 -18.03 -6.89 2.92
CA LEU A 255 -17.45 -7.61 1.79
C LEU A 255 -16.01 -7.18 1.48
N LYS A 256 -15.27 -8.10 0.88
CA LYS A 256 -13.95 -7.92 0.28
C LYS A 256 -14.09 -7.13 -1.02
N ALA A 257 -13.15 -6.23 -1.28
CA ALA A 257 -13.28 -5.22 -2.33
C ALA A 257 -13.23 -5.76 -3.78
N ALA A 258 -12.88 -7.03 -3.99
CA ALA A 258 -13.00 -7.69 -5.30
C ALA A 258 -14.43 -8.18 -5.54
N ASP A 259 -15.03 -8.79 -4.51
CA ASP A 259 -16.28 -9.55 -4.60
C ASP A 259 -17.52 -8.67 -4.35
N ALA A 260 -17.32 -7.38 -4.11
CA ALA A 260 -18.36 -6.36 -3.97
C ALA A 260 -18.64 -5.57 -5.28
N GLY A 261 -17.78 -5.68 -6.30
CA GLY A 261 -17.85 -4.90 -7.55
C GLY A 261 -17.36 -3.44 -7.41
N ASP A 262 -16.98 -2.83 -8.54
CA ASP A 262 -16.24 -1.55 -8.56
C ASP A 262 -16.93 -0.39 -7.83
N MET A 263 -18.24 -0.21 -8.01
CA MET A 263 -18.94 0.92 -7.37
C MET A 263 -19.03 0.77 -5.83
N ALA A 264 -19.05 -0.47 -5.31
CA ALA A 264 -19.10 -0.71 -3.86
C ALA A 264 -17.77 -0.42 -3.14
N LYS A 265 -16.64 -0.35 -3.87
CA LYS A 265 -15.31 -0.06 -3.31
C LYS A 265 -15.28 1.25 -2.51
N ASN A 266 -15.94 2.29 -3.03
CA ASN A 266 -16.07 3.59 -2.36
C ASN A 266 -17.10 3.57 -1.22
N VAL A 267 -18.21 2.84 -1.39
CA VAL A 267 -19.31 2.76 -0.40
C VAL A 267 -18.83 2.25 0.94
N ARG A 268 -17.99 1.20 0.96
CA ARG A 268 -17.46 0.62 2.19
C ARG A 268 -16.55 1.60 2.97
N ALA A 269 -15.99 2.62 2.31
CA ALA A 269 -15.13 3.61 2.96
C ALA A 269 -15.92 4.73 3.66
N THR A 270 -17.18 4.98 3.26
CA THR A 270 -18.02 6.05 3.83
C THR A 270 -19.11 5.52 4.75
N ALA A 271 -19.76 4.39 4.41
CA ALA A 271 -20.85 3.82 5.20
C ALA A 271 -20.37 3.10 6.48
N VAL A 272 -19.13 2.60 6.50
CA VAL A 272 -18.65 1.76 7.60
C VAL A 272 -17.90 2.59 8.64
N LEU A 273 -18.32 2.44 9.90
CA LEU A 273 -17.76 3.06 11.10
C LEU A 273 -16.34 2.53 11.49
N GLN A 274 -15.41 2.44 10.54
CA GLN A 274 -14.04 1.92 10.74
C GLN A 274 -13.13 2.84 11.60
N HIS A 275 -13.64 3.97 12.09
CA HIS A 275 -12.87 4.95 12.88
C HIS A 275 -12.12 4.27 14.03
N GLY A 276 -10.79 4.35 14.04
CA GLY A 276 -9.93 3.80 15.10
C GLY A 276 -9.50 2.34 14.91
N VAL A 277 -10.19 1.52 14.10
CA VAL A 277 -9.82 0.09 13.91
C VAL A 277 -8.44 -0.05 13.25
N GLY A 278 -8.18 0.78 12.25
CA GLY A 278 -6.87 0.86 11.57
C GLY A 278 -5.71 1.32 12.45
N ALA A 279 -5.94 1.79 13.68
CA ALA A 279 -4.86 2.17 14.60
C ALA A 279 -4.24 0.98 15.35
N TRP A 280 -4.90 -0.19 15.35
CA TRP A 280 -4.48 -1.36 16.12
C TRP A 280 -4.54 -2.69 15.36
N VAL A 281 -5.35 -2.82 14.30
CA VAL A 281 -5.56 -4.11 13.59
C VAL A 281 -4.29 -4.72 12.98
N HIS A 282 -3.25 -3.90 12.78
CA HIS A 282 -1.95 -4.27 12.24
C HIS A 282 -0.95 -4.78 13.30
N ARG A 283 -1.23 -4.64 14.60
CA ARG A 283 -0.31 -5.09 15.67
C ARG A 283 -0.18 -6.62 15.68
N GLU A 284 0.95 -7.13 16.14
CA GLU A 284 1.17 -8.58 16.31
C GLU A 284 0.19 -9.18 17.33
N ASP A 285 -0.05 -8.47 18.44
CA ASP A 285 -1.05 -8.83 19.45
C ASP A 285 -2.51 -8.63 18.98
N ALA A 286 -2.74 -8.17 17.75
CA ALA A 286 -4.07 -8.10 17.15
C ALA A 286 -4.57 -9.42 16.56
N ALA A 287 -3.74 -10.48 16.51
CA ALA A 287 -4.22 -11.83 16.25
C ALA A 287 -5.28 -12.26 17.31
N PHE A 288 -6.24 -13.09 16.91
CA PHE A 288 -7.33 -13.57 17.76
C PHE A 288 -7.12 -15.01 18.28
N GLY A 289 -6.31 -15.82 17.58
CA GLY A 289 -6.09 -17.23 17.93
C GLY A 289 -7.27 -18.17 17.64
N LEU A 290 -8.35 -17.66 17.04
CA LEU A 290 -9.60 -18.39 16.77
C LEU A 290 -9.59 -19.14 15.42
N GLY A 291 -8.41 -19.58 14.96
CA GLY A 291 -8.20 -20.24 13.67
C GLY A 291 -8.05 -19.31 12.47
N ALA A 292 -7.86 -19.88 11.29
CA ALA A 292 -7.43 -19.14 10.08
C ALA A 292 -8.49 -18.16 9.53
N ARG A 293 -9.79 -18.45 9.69
CA ARG A 293 -10.87 -17.65 9.12
C ARG A 293 -10.93 -16.22 9.68
N PRO A 294 -10.95 -16.01 11.02
CA PRO A 294 -10.81 -14.68 11.63
C PRO A 294 -9.56 -13.92 11.16
N GLU A 295 -8.43 -14.59 10.98
CA GLU A 295 -7.19 -13.94 10.51
C GLU A 295 -7.27 -13.52 9.04
N ARG A 296 -7.90 -14.30 8.16
CA ARG A 296 -8.20 -13.86 6.78
C ARG A 296 -9.13 -12.65 6.76
N MET A 297 -10.19 -12.67 7.59
CA MET A 297 -11.10 -11.52 7.74
C MET A 297 -10.39 -10.27 8.29
N ARG A 298 -9.37 -10.43 9.15
CA ARG A 298 -8.49 -9.36 9.64
C ARG A 298 -7.56 -8.84 8.55
N ALA A 299 -6.87 -9.73 7.83
CA ALA A 299 -5.97 -9.39 6.73
C ALA A 299 -6.68 -8.64 5.59
N ASN A 300 -7.93 -9.00 5.28
CA ASN A 300 -8.75 -8.28 4.30
C ASN A 300 -9.01 -6.79 4.65
N LEU A 301 -8.79 -6.35 5.90
CA LEU A 301 -8.90 -4.95 6.32
C LEU A 301 -7.59 -4.15 6.17
N ILE A 302 -6.43 -4.84 6.05
CA ILE A 302 -5.08 -4.26 6.14
C ILE A 302 -4.63 -3.51 4.86
N LYS A 303 -5.41 -3.56 3.77
CA LYS A 303 -5.08 -2.92 2.50
C LYS A 303 -4.81 -1.40 2.62
N THR A 304 -3.84 -0.95 1.82
CA THR A 304 -3.56 0.47 1.58
C THR A 304 -4.82 1.24 1.18
N LYS A 305 -4.88 2.51 1.59
CA LYS A 305 -5.95 3.44 1.24
C LYS A 305 -5.33 4.63 0.52
N ASP A 306 -5.88 5.01 -0.63
CA ASP A 306 -5.35 6.00 -1.57
C ASP A 306 -4.94 7.33 -0.90
N ARG A 307 -5.66 7.70 0.17
CA ARG A 307 -5.38 8.83 1.07
C ARG A 307 -4.01 8.82 1.76
N TRP A 308 -3.20 7.78 1.62
CA TRP A 308 -1.86 7.68 2.21
C TRP A 308 -0.73 8.11 1.27
N THR A 309 -1.02 8.33 -0.02
CA THR A 309 -0.03 8.77 -1.01
C THR A 309 -0.19 10.26 -1.30
N LYS A 310 0.93 11.01 -1.23
CA LYS A 310 0.97 12.43 -1.60
C LYS A 310 2.13 12.69 -2.56
N LYS A 311 1.83 13.41 -3.63
CA LYS A 311 2.78 13.81 -4.68
C LYS A 311 2.83 15.33 -4.74
N VAL A 312 4.02 15.91 -4.87
CA VAL A 312 4.24 17.36 -4.97
C VAL A 312 5.15 17.65 -6.16
N HIS A 313 4.91 18.79 -6.81
CA HIS A 313 5.69 19.27 -7.96
C HIS A 313 6.11 20.72 -7.70
N VAL A 314 7.29 21.17 -8.13
CA VAL A 314 8.34 20.43 -8.88
C VAL A 314 9.14 19.45 -8.02
N GLY A 315 9.82 18.50 -8.68
CA GLY A 315 10.60 17.43 -8.04
C GLY A 315 12.00 17.87 -7.56
N LEU A 316 12.54 17.13 -6.58
CA LEU A 316 13.77 17.41 -5.83
C LEU A 316 14.96 18.01 -6.62
N SER A 317 15.18 17.61 -7.87
CA SER A 317 16.31 18.08 -8.68
C SER A 317 16.24 19.56 -9.08
N THR A 318 15.09 20.24 -8.97
CA THR A 318 15.02 21.70 -9.21
C THR A 318 15.72 22.52 -8.14
N TYR A 319 15.98 21.95 -6.96
CA TYR A 319 16.65 22.62 -5.84
C TYR A 319 18.19 22.58 -5.94
N GLY A 320 18.76 22.15 -7.08
CA GLY A 320 20.21 22.04 -7.26
C GLY A 320 21.00 23.33 -7.00
N GLU A 321 20.47 24.48 -7.39
CA GLU A 321 21.04 25.81 -7.11
C GLU A 321 20.50 26.45 -5.82
N THR A 322 19.45 25.88 -5.23
CA THR A 322 18.70 26.44 -4.07
C THR A 322 18.43 25.40 -2.98
N PRO A 323 19.43 24.59 -2.54
CA PRO A 323 19.22 23.46 -1.64
C PRO A 323 18.60 23.87 -0.30
N GLN A 324 18.85 25.09 0.17
CA GLN A 324 18.28 25.65 1.41
C GLN A 324 16.74 25.74 1.41
N LEU A 325 16.08 25.72 0.25
CA LEU A 325 14.61 25.81 0.15
C LEU A 325 13.92 24.44 0.24
N VAL A 326 14.66 23.34 0.01
CA VAL A 326 14.09 21.99 -0.14
C VAL A 326 13.25 21.55 1.07
N GLY A 327 13.65 21.96 2.28
CA GLY A 327 12.98 21.61 3.52
C GLY A 327 11.54 22.14 3.59
N GLN A 328 11.36 23.45 3.40
CA GLN A 328 10.05 24.09 3.53
C GLN A 328 9.20 23.91 2.26
N ASP A 329 9.80 24.04 1.07
CA ASP A 329 9.06 24.11 -0.19
C ASP A 329 8.70 22.72 -0.76
N HIS A 330 9.43 21.66 -0.37
CA HIS A 330 9.27 20.31 -0.92
C HIS A 330 9.01 19.25 0.16
N LEU A 331 9.82 19.18 1.23
CA LEU A 331 9.71 18.13 2.24
C LEU A 331 8.54 18.35 3.20
N LYS A 332 8.39 19.56 3.73
CA LYS A 332 7.34 19.90 4.72
C LYS A 332 5.94 19.40 4.34
N PRO A 333 5.38 19.70 3.15
CA PRO A 333 4.02 19.27 2.80
C PRO A 333 3.87 17.75 2.66
N LEU A 334 4.96 16.99 2.47
CA LEU A 334 4.95 15.52 2.47
C LEU A 334 5.03 14.96 3.90
N ILE A 335 5.93 15.51 4.71
CA ILE A 335 6.18 15.06 6.09
C ILE A 335 5.00 15.37 7.00
N ASP A 336 4.39 16.57 6.89
CA ASP A 336 3.18 16.93 7.63
C ASP A 336 2.03 15.93 7.37
N ASP A 337 1.96 15.38 6.16
CA ASP A 337 0.92 14.45 5.72
C ASP A 337 1.15 13.02 6.26
N ALA A 338 2.39 12.53 6.14
CA ALA A 338 2.80 11.26 6.74
C ALA A 338 2.59 11.27 8.26
N LEU A 339 2.96 12.36 8.94
CA LEU A 339 2.77 12.53 10.38
C LEU A 339 1.29 12.72 10.78
N ALA A 340 0.39 13.03 9.85
CA ALA A 340 -1.06 12.99 10.07
C ALA A 340 -1.64 11.56 10.01
N HIS A 341 -0.83 10.54 9.66
CA HIS A 341 -1.22 9.14 9.63
C HIS A 341 -0.43 8.25 10.59
N VAL A 342 0.85 8.58 10.85
CA VAL A 342 1.69 7.89 11.85
C VAL A 342 1.28 8.30 13.27
N PRO A 343 0.92 7.36 14.17
CA PRO A 343 0.60 7.68 15.56
C PRO A 343 1.76 8.40 16.28
N PRO A 344 1.51 9.49 17.05
CA PRO A 344 2.59 10.31 17.66
C PRO A 344 3.57 9.58 18.60
N SER A 345 3.17 8.41 19.11
CA SER A 345 4.00 7.48 19.90
C SER A 345 4.95 6.62 19.05
N LEU A 346 4.59 6.34 17.79
CA LEU A 346 5.35 5.50 16.86
C LEU A 346 6.30 6.30 15.97
N VAL A 347 6.16 7.63 15.87
CA VAL A 347 7.06 8.49 15.10
C VAL A 347 8.56 8.21 15.40
N PRO A 348 9.02 8.08 16.66
CA PRO A 348 10.42 7.73 16.99
C PRO A 348 10.90 6.36 16.53
N GLN A 349 9.99 5.48 16.11
CA GLN A 349 10.26 4.11 15.66
C GLN A 349 9.96 3.95 14.16
N THR A 350 9.41 4.98 13.50
CA THR A 350 8.99 4.93 12.10
C THR A 350 10.16 5.36 11.22
N PRO A 351 10.78 4.44 10.45
CA PRO A 351 11.90 4.80 9.59
C PRO A 351 11.41 5.62 8.40
N VAL A 352 12.19 6.64 8.02
CA VAL A 352 11.96 7.42 6.81
C VAL A 352 13.10 7.23 5.82
N PHE A 353 12.75 7.05 4.55
CA PHE A 353 13.70 6.91 3.45
C PHE A 353 13.33 7.92 2.36
N LEU A 354 14.33 8.65 1.86
CA LEU A 354 14.20 9.51 0.68
C LEU A 354 15.23 9.07 -0.35
N LEU A 355 14.78 8.26 -1.30
CA LEU A 355 15.60 7.71 -2.37
C LEU A 355 15.27 8.46 -3.66
N ALA A 356 16.23 9.18 -4.20
CA ALA A 356 16.03 10.02 -5.37
C ALA A 356 16.59 9.36 -6.65
N THR A 357 15.94 9.63 -7.78
CA THR A 357 16.08 8.84 -9.01
C THR A 357 16.73 9.65 -10.15
N ALA A 358 16.43 9.32 -11.42
CA ALA A 358 17.07 9.87 -12.61
C ALA A 358 17.23 11.40 -12.65
N GLY A 359 16.23 12.16 -12.18
CA GLY A 359 16.30 13.63 -12.15
C GLY A 359 17.47 14.16 -11.30
N MET A 360 17.79 13.49 -10.19
CA MET A 360 18.98 13.81 -9.39
C MET A 360 20.26 13.20 -9.98
N ARG A 361 20.19 12.05 -10.67
CA ARG A 361 21.34 11.48 -11.40
C ARG A 361 21.89 12.44 -12.47
N LEU A 362 21.03 13.31 -13.03
CA LEU A 362 21.41 14.35 -14.00
C LEU A 362 22.06 15.61 -13.38
N LEU A 363 22.02 15.81 -12.06
CA LEU A 363 22.63 16.98 -11.43
C LEU A 363 24.15 16.82 -11.24
N PRO A 364 24.94 17.90 -11.41
CA PRO A 364 26.35 17.96 -11.01
C PRO A 364 26.59 17.47 -9.57
N ASP A 365 27.65 16.69 -9.37
CA ASP A 365 28.02 16.03 -8.10
C ASP A 365 28.05 16.95 -6.87
N ARG A 366 28.31 18.25 -7.07
CA ARG A 366 28.27 19.25 -6.01
C ARG A 366 26.84 19.58 -5.58
N GLN A 367 25.98 19.95 -6.54
CA GLN A 367 24.58 20.30 -6.30
C GLN A 367 23.82 19.09 -5.73
N ARG A 368 24.04 17.91 -6.33
CA ARG A 368 23.44 16.64 -5.91
C ARG A 368 23.69 16.32 -4.43
N ARG A 369 24.92 16.55 -3.94
CA ARG A 369 25.24 16.40 -2.50
C ARG A 369 24.61 17.49 -1.66
N GLN A 370 24.77 18.76 -2.03
CA GLN A 370 24.23 19.89 -1.24
C GLN A 370 22.70 19.78 -1.02
N VAL A 371 21.95 19.23 -1.97
CA VAL A 371 20.52 18.93 -1.78
C VAL A 371 20.28 17.77 -0.82
N LEU A 372 21.00 16.65 -0.93
CA LEU A 372 20.88 15.53 0.02
C LEU A 372 21.28 15.93 1.45
N ASP A 373 22.35 16.71 1.60
CA ASP A 373 22.81 17.24 2.89
C ASP A 373 21.72 18.11 3.54
N ALA A 374 21.05 18.96 2.76
CA ALA A 374 19.92 19.78 3.22
C ALA A 374 18.68 18.93 3.58
N VAL A 375 18.40 17.86 2.82
CA VAL A 375 17.32 16.91 3.13
C VAL A 375 17.59 16.18 4.46
N CYS A 376 18.80 15.65 4.66
CA CYS A 376 19.22 15.02 5.92
C CYS A 376 19.09 16.00 7.10
N THR A 377 19.64 17.22 6.94
CA THR A 377 19.58 18.27 7.95
C THR A 377 18.14 18.61 8.34
N TYR A 378 17.25 18.80 7.35
CA TYR A 378 15.84 19.12 7.60
C TYR A 378 15.12 17.99 8.35
N LEU A 379 15.24 16.74 7.87
CA LEU A 379 14.53 15.61 8.47
C LEU A 379 15.01 15.30 9.90
N GLN A 380 16.30 15.52 10.20
CA GLN A 380 16.85 15.36 11.55
C GLN A 380 16.50 16.50 12.52
N GLN A 381 16.22 17.71 12.02
CA GLN A 381 15.94 18.89 12.86
C GLN A 381 14.44 19.09 13.11
N GLU A 382 13.61 18.89 12.08
CA GLU A 382 12.18 19.22 12.11
C GLU A 382 11.28 18.00 12.41
N THR A 383 11.86 16.79 12.49
CA THR A 383 11.09 15.54 12.72
C THR A 383 11.70 14.70 13.85
N ARG A 384 10.96 13.68 14.27
CA ARG A 384 11.47 12.59 15.13
C ARG A 384 11.42 11.24 14.42
N LEU A 385 11.44 11.21 13.09
CA LEU A 385 11.43 9.97 12.31
C LEU A 385 12.79 9.27 12.42
N LEU A 386 12.80 7.94 12.33
CA LEU A 386 14.00 7.12 12.55
C LEU A 386 14.93 7.19 11.33
N ILE A 387 16.10 7.80 11.53
CA ILE A 387 17.18 7.95 10.53
C ILE A 387 18.51 7.56 11.21
N PRO A 388 18.86 6.27 11.27
CA PRO A 388 20.11 5.80 11.90
C PRO A 388 21.35 6.17 11.09
N ASP A 389 21.24 6.21 9.76
CA ASP A 389 22.28 6.64 8.83
C ASP A 389 21.67 7.39 7.64
N CYS A 390 22.00 8.69 7.49
CA CYS A 390 21.56 9.49 6.36
C CYS A 390 22.11 8.97 5.01
N ALA A 391 23.28 8.34 4.93
CA ALA A 391 23.82 7.85 3.67
C ALA A 391 23.02 6.65 3.12
N LEU A 392 22.47 5.81 4.00
CA LEU A 392 21.59 4.71 3.61
C LEU A 392 20.13 5.14 3.43
N HIS A 393 19.66 6.11 4.22
CA HIS A 393 18.27 6.56 4.19
C HIS A 393 17.99 7.66 3.15
N ILE A 394 18.98 8.48 2.79
CA ILE A 394 18.84 9.72 2.01
C ILE A 394 19.91 9.76 0.93
N GLN A 395 19.61 9.17 -0.22
CA GLN A 395 20.60 8.92 -1.29
C GLN A 395 19.98 9.00 -2.69
N VAL A 396 20.84 9.14 -3.71
CA VAL A 396 20.44 8.98 -5.12
C VAL A 396 20.72 7.54 -5.52
N ILE A 397 19.67 6.77 -5.84
CA ILE A 397 19.81 5.35 -6.16
C ILE A 397 20.23 5.13 -7.63
N PRO A 398 21.03 4.09 -7.90
CA PRO A 398 21.21 3.58 -9.25
C PRO A 398 19.86 3.20 -9.89
N GLY A 399 19.71 3.41 -11.20
CA GLY A 399 18.48 3.00 -11.89
C GLY A 399 18.29 1.47 -11.93
N THR A 400 19.37 0.69 -11.75
CA THR A 400 19.27 -0.75 -11.50
C THR A 400 18.65 -1.07 -10.14
N THR A 401 19.05 -0.36 -9.09
CA THR A 401 18.40 -0.47 -7.77
C THR A 401 16.93 -0.06 -7.81
N GLU A 402 16.60 0.99 -8.57
CA GLU A 402 15.23 1.46 -8.84
C GLU A 402 14.39 0.37 -9.54
N GLY A 403 14.94 -0.26 -10.59
CA GLY A 403 14.29 -1.38 -11.29
C GLY A 403 14.13 -2.65 -10.44
N LEU A 404 15.14 -3.01 -9.64
CA LEU A 404 15.08 -4.17 -8.75
C LEU A 404 14.01 -3.98 -7.66
N TYR A 405 13.94 -2.81 -7.05
CA TYR A 405 12.88 -2.50 -6.08
C TYR A 405 11.48 -2.51 -6.74
N GLY A 406 11.36 -2.03 -7.99
CA GLY A 406 10.11 -2.15 -8.76
C GLY A 406 9.70 -3.60 -9.00
N TRP A 407 10.65 -4.47 -9.34
CA TRP A 407 10.44 -5.91 -9.52
C TRP A 407 9.96 -6.60 -8.24
N ILE A 408 10.55 -6.26 -7.08
CA ILE A 408 10.10 -6.74 -5.76
C ILE A 408 8.65 -6.29 -5.49
N ALA A 409 8.33 -5.01 -5.75
CA ALA A 409 6.99 -4.49 -5.55
C ALA A 409 5.94 -5.19 -6.42
N ALA A 410 6.23 -5.39 -7.71
CA ALA A 410 5.32 -6.04 -8.65
C ALA A 410 5.04 -7.50 -8.25
N ASN A 411 6.09 -8.29 -7.98
CA ASN A 411 5.95 -9.72 -7.67
C ASN A 411 5.28 -9.97 -6.31
N TYR A 412 5.53 -9.12 -5.31
CA TYR A 412 4.78 -9.15 -4.05
C TYR A 412 3.29 -8.82 -4.24
N LEU A 413 2.96 -7.82 -5.07
CA LEU A 413 1.56 -7.42 -5.25
C LEU A 413 0.73 -8.43 -6.05
N VAL A 414 1.29 -9.03 -7.11
CA VAL A 414 0.60 -10.10 -7.85
C VAL A 414 0.50 -11.40 -7.05
N GLY A 415 1.53 -11.76 -6.27
CA GLY A 415 1.58 -13.01 -5.49
C GLY A 415 2.69 -13.98 -5.92
N GLY A 416 3.50 -13.63 -6.93
CA GLY A 416 4.54 -14.49 -7.53
C GLY A 416 5.70 -14.89 -6.59
N PHE A 417 5.74 -14.39 -5.35
CA PHE A 417 6.63 -14.89 -4.30
C PHE A 417 5.99 -15.96 -3.41
N ASP A 418 4.69 -15.85 -3.12
CA ASP A 418 3.98 -16.65 -2.12
C ASP A 418 3.13 -17.78 -2.74
N GLN A 419 2.75 -17.62 -4.01
CA GLN A 419 1.79 -18.49 -4.73
C GLN A 419 2.36 -19.00 -6.07
N PRO A 420 3.52 -19.68 -6.09
CA PRO A 420 4.19 -20.07 -7.34
C PRO A 420 3.33 -21.00 -8.22
N ASP A 421 2.51 -21.87 -7.62
CA ASP A 421 1.62 -22.79 -8.35
C ASP A 421 0.45 -22.05 -9.05
N ASP A 422 -0.06 -20.97 -8.45
CA ASP A 422 -1.12 -20.13 -9.05
C ASP A 422 -0.56 -19.21 -10.17
N HIS A 423 0.76 -19.07 -10.24
CA HIS A 423 1.48 -18.19 -11.18
C HIS A 423 2.41 -18.94 -12.15
N ASP A 424 2.36 -20.27 -12.27
CA ASP A 424 3.25 -21.00 -13.21
C ASP A 424 2.95 -20.61 -14.66
N HIS A 425 3.96 -20.06 -15.35
CA HIS A 425 3.95 -19.73 -16.77
C HIS A 425 4.50 -20.89 -17.62
N GLY A 426 4.87 -21.99 -16.99
CA GLY A 426 5.60 -23.09 -17.60
C GLY A 426 7.11 -22.89 -17.43
N LYS A 427 7.88 -23.93 -17.80
CA LYS A 427 9.34 -24.00 -17.62
C LYS A 427 9.80 -23.77 -16.16
N SER A 428 8.90 -23.92 -15.18
CA SER A 428 9.07 -23.62 -13.76
C SER A 428 9.40 -22.14 -13.49
N HIS A 429 8.61 -21.24 -14.07
CA HIS A 429 8.77 -19.79 -13.97
C HIS A 429 7.46 -19.15 -13.50
N HIS A 430 7.53 -18.34 -12.45
CA HIS A 430 6.36 -17.85 -11.71
C HIS A 430 6.51 -16.38 -11.24
N THR A 431 7.46 -15.65 -11.84
CA THR A 431 7.77 -14.27 -11.44
C THR A 431 7.76 -13.34 -12.64
N TYR A 432 6.93 -12.30 -12.59
CA TYR A 432 6.74 -11.35 -13.66
C TYR A 432 7.97 -10.44 -13.83
N GLY A 433 8.27 -10.08 -15.07
CA GLY A 433 9.18 -8.99 -15.39
C GLY A 433 8.56 -7.64 -15.02
N PHE A 434 9.40 -6.63 -14.86
CA PHE A 434 9.02 -5.27 -14.48
C PHE A 434 9.65 -4.26 -15.45
N LEU A 435 8.84 -3.31 -15.90
CA LEU A 435 9.23 -2.22 -16.78
C LEU A 435 8.79 -0.89 -16.18
N ASP A 436 9.74 0.01 -15.92
CA ASP A 436 9.44 1.40 -15.54
C ASP A 436 9.88 2.35 -16.65
N MET A 437 9.08 3.37 -16.89
CA MET A 437 9.43 4.51 -17.73
C MET A 437 9.08 5.78 -16.98
N GLY A 438 10.11 6.37 -16.36
CA GLY A 438 10.01 7.68 -15.73
C GLY A 438 10.18 8.81 -16.74
N GLY A 439 10.28 10.05 -16.22
CA GLY A 439 10.53 11.22 -17.06
C GLY A 439 11.93 11.27 -17.70
N ALA A 440 12.94 10.64 -17.08
CA ALA A 440 14.35 10.78 -17.47
C ALA A 440 15.15 9.46 -17.60
N SER A 441 14.63 8.31 -17.16
CA SER A 441 15.17 6.99 -17.50
C SER A 441 14.06 5.97 -17.74
N ALA A 442 14.42 4.88 -18.41
CA ALA A 442 13.67 3.63 -18.41
C ALA A 442 14.45 2.54 -17.66
N GLN A 443 13.74 1.51 -17.20
CA GLN A 443 14.26 0.39 -16.41
C GLN A 443 13.60 -0.91 -16.87
N ILE A 444 14.37 -2.00 -16.84
CA ILE A 444 13.88 -3.38 -17.00
C ILE A 444 14.46 -4.26 -15.88
N ALA A 445 13.64 -5.15 -15.34
CA ALA A 445 14.05 -6.15 -14.36
C ALA A 445 13.26 -7.47 -14.58
N PHE A 446 13.93 -8.61 -14.69
CA PHE A 446 13.27 -9.92 -14.78
C PHE A 446 14.18 -11.07 -14.32
N ALA A 447 13.59 -12.18 -13.89
CA ALA A 447 14.31 -13.45 -13.75
C ALA A 447 14.33 -14.15 -15.12
N PRO A 448 15.49 -14.43 -15.74
CA PRO A 448 15.54 -15.19 -16.99
C PRO A 448 15.12 -16.65 -16.79
N ASN A 449 14.85 -17.37 -17.89
CA ASN A 449 14.65 -18.83 -17.82
C ASN A 449 15.93 -19.54 -17.30
N SER A 450 15.80 -20.79 -16.87
CA SER A 450 16.90 -21.56 -16.24
C SER A 450 18.14 -21.76 -17.13
N THR A 451 18.01 -21.65 -18.46
CA THR A 451 19.14 -21.78 -19.40
C THR A 451 19.89 -20.46 -19.53
N GLU A 452 19.18 -19.36 -19.79
CA GLU A 452 19.79 -18.03 -19.87
C GLU A 452 20.34 -17.57 -18.52
N ALA A 453 19.68 -17.91 -17.41
CA ALA A 453 20.16 -17.61 -16.05
C ALA A 453 21.43 -18.39 -15.67
N ALA A 454 21.68 -19.55 -16.28
CA ALA A 454 22.93 -20.31 -16.10
C ALA A 454 24.05 -19.81 -17.05
N LYS A 455 23.68 -19.34 -18.25
CA LYS A 455 24.59 -18.80 -19.28
C LYS A 455 25.14 -17.42 -18.94
N HIS A 456 24.30 -16.55 -18.36
CA HIS A 456 24.61 -15.16 -18.01
C HIS A 456 24.66 -14.93 -16.50
N ALA A 457 25.06 -15.94 -15.72
CA ALA A 457 24.95 -15.93 -14.26
C ALA A 457 25.70 -14.76 -13.60
N ASP A 458 26.81 -14.32 -14.18
CA ASP A 458 27.62 -13.17 -13.77
C ASP A 458 26.95 -11.81 -14.01
N ASN A 459 26.01 -11.73 -14.96
CA ASN A 459 25.21 -10.53 -15.25
C ASN A 459 23.93 -10.42 -14.39
N LEU A 460 23.71 -11.33 -13.41
CA LEU A 460 22.53 -11.32 -12.56
C LEU A 460 22.80 -10.68 -11.18
N THR A 461 21.78 -9.99 -10.66
CA THR A 461 21.73 -9.60 -9.25
C THR A 461 21.18 -10.77 -8.43
N LEU A 462 21.93 -11.22 -7.44
CA LEU A 462 21.43 -12.08 -6.37
C LEU A 462 20.66 -11.21 -5.38
N LEU A 463 19.36 -11.47 -5.22
CA LEU A 463 18.48 -10.88 -4.22
C LEU A 463 18.17 -11.96 -3.17
N ARG A 464 18.27 -11.62 -1.88
CA ARG A 464 17.79 -12.47 -0.79
C ARG A 464 16.73 -11.74 0.03
N LEU A 465 15.56 -12.33 0.10
CA LEU A 465 14.45 -12.00 0.99
C LEU A 465 14.32 -13.05 2.10
N ARG A 466 13.48 -12.75 3.07
CA ARG A 466 13.11 -13.59 4.20
C ARG A 466 11.60 -13.49 4.45
N ASN A 467 10.95 -14.63 4.58
CA ASN A 467 9.52 -14.80 4.78
C ASN A 467 9.13 -14.55 6.25
N ILE A 468 7.83 -14.45 6.53
CA ILE A 468 7.28 -14.19 7.87
C ILE A 468 7.61 -15.31 8.87
N ASP A 469 7.81 -16.54 8.40
CA ASP A 469 8.26 -17.68 9.22
C ASP A 469 9.78 -17.71 9.46
N GLY A 470 10.52 -16.74 8.91
CA GLY A 470 11.97 -16.63 8.99
C GLY A 470 12.73 -17.44 7.92
N SER A 471 12.06 -18.14 7.00
CA SER A 471 12.71 -18.86 5.91
C SER A 471 13.29 -17.92 4.84
N GLU A 472 14.38 -18.31 4.18
CA GLU A 472 15.05 -17.50 3.16
C GLU A 472 14.50 -17.76 1.75
N GLN A 473 14.44 -16.72 0.94
CA GLN A 473 14.04 -16.79 -0.48
C GLN A 473 15.09 -16.07 -1.33
N GLU A 474 15.71 -16.79 -2.27
CA GLU A 474 16.71 -16.22 -3.19
C GLU A 474 16.19 -16.12 -4.63
N HIS A 475 16.42 -14.97 -5.26
CA HIS A 475 16.12 -14.73 -6.67
C HIS A 475 17.37 -14.27 -7.42
N ARG A 476 17.49 -14.64 -8.70
CA ARG A 476 18.53 -14.16 -9.61
C ARG A 476 17.88 -13.33 -10.70
N VAL A 477 17.99 -12.01 -10.58
CA VAL A 477 17.26 -11.04 -11.38
C VAL A 477 18.25 -10.32 -12.30
N PHE A 478 18.02 -10.37 -13.61
CA PHE A 478 18.68 -9.45 -14.54
C PHE A 478 18.02 -8.09 -14.43
N VAL A 479 18.81 -7.01 -14.30
CA VAL A 479 18.30 -5.65 -14.16
C VAL A 479 19.18 -4.66 -14.91
N THR A 480 18.59 -3.79 -15.73
CA THR A 480 19.30 -2.64 -16.30
C THR A 480 18.43 -1.38 -16.41
N THR A 481 19.06 -0.26 -16.74
CA THR A 481 18.46 1.07 -16.85
C THR A 481 19.11 1.87 -17.96
N TRP A 482 18.30 2.61 -18.72
CA TRP A 482 18.76 3.51 -19.77
C TRP A 482 18.44 4.95 -19.39
N LEU A 483 19.48 5.72 -19.03
CA LEU A 483 19.36 7.15 -18.73
C LEU A 483 19.19 7.94 -20.04
N GLY A 484 18.25 8.88 -20.07
CA GLY A 484 17.83 9.60 -21.27
C GLY A 484 16.64 8.97 -22.01
N PHE A 485 16.32 7.69 -21.74
CA PHE A 485 15.22 6.97 -22.40
C PHE A 485 13.84 7.19 -21.72
N GLY A 486 13.82 7.89 -20.58
CA GLY A 486 12.56 8.37 -20.00
C GLY A 486 11.92 9.43 -20.88
N VAL A 487 10.58 9.48 -20.91
CA VAL A 487 9.82 10.09 -22.01
C VAL A 487 10.13 11.58 -22.26
N ASN A 488 10.49 12.35 -21.23
CA ASN A 488 10.78 13.78 -21.37
C ASN A 488 12.19 14.02 -21.93
N GLU A 489 13.17 13.21 -21.53
CA GLU A 489 14.53 13.29 -22.08
C GLU A 489 14.60 12.67 -23.49
N ALA A 490 13.74 11.69 -23.81
CA ALA A 490 13.52 11.23 -25.19
C ALA A 490 12.91 12.35 -26.06
N ARG A 491 11.85 13.03 -25.59
CA ARG A 491 11.24 14.19 -26.28
C ARG A 491 12.25 15.31 -26.53
N LYS A 492 13.11 15.59 -25.55
CA LYS A 492 14.16 16.61 -25.63
C LYS A 492 15.25 16.25 -26.64
N GLN A 493 15.68 14.99 -26.71
CA GLN A 493 16.62 14.51 -27.73
C GLN A 493 16.01 14.56 -29.13
N TYR A 494 14.75 14.14 -29.27
CA TYR A 494 13.98 14.28 -30.50
C TYR A 494 13.92 15.74 -30.99
N LEU A 495 13.55 16.69 -30.12
CA LEU A 495 13.45 18.10 -30.49
C LEU A 495 14.81 18.72 -30.85
N ALA A 496 15.89 18.31 -30.17
CA ALA A 496 17.24 18.72 -30.53
C ALA A 496 17.64 18.23 -31.94
N GLY A 497 17.33 16.97 -32.27
CA GLY A 497 17.54 16.42 -33.61
C GLY A 497 16.68 17.08 -34.68
N LEU A 498 15.39 17.31 -34.38
CA LEU A 498 14.45 18.01 -35.26
C LEU A 498 14.96 19.43 -35.57
N VAL A 499 15.26 20.25 -34.55
CA VAL A 499 15.75 21.62 -34.74
C VAL A 499 17.09 21.63 -35.51
N ALA A 500 18.01 20.69 -35.23
CA ALA A 500 19.28 20.59 -35.93
C ALA A 500 19.18 20.17 -37.41
N SER A 501 18.05 19.57 -37.83
CA SER A 501 17.80 19.18 -39.22
C SER A 501 17.33 20.33 -40.13
N TYR A 502 16.93 21.47 -39.55
CA TYR A 502 16.47 22.65 -40.27
C TYR A 502 17.50 23.80 -40.20
N PRO A 503 17.51 24.75 -41.17
CA PRO A 503 18.33 25.95 -41.07
C PRO A 503 17.97 26.79 -39.84
N SER A 504 18.97 27.42 -39.21
CA SER A 504 18.75 28.26 -38.01
C SER A 504 17.90 29.52 -38.24
N THR A 505 17.59 29.85 -39.49
CA THR A 505 16.62 30.91 -39.89
C THR A 505 15.16 30.41 -39.92
N THR A 506 14.91 29.15 -39.54
CA THR A 506 13.57 28.57 -39.55
C THR A 506 12.74 29.12 -38.38
N VAL A 507 11.55 29.61 -38.68
CA VAL A 507 10.59 30.12 -37.68
C VAL A 507 9.59 29.02 -37.29
N GLU A 508 9.10 28.25 -38.26
CA GLU A 508 8.13 27.18 -38.06
C GLU A 508 8.80 25.81 -38.29
N TYR A 509 8.92 25.01 -37.24
CA TYR A 509 9.50 23.66 -37.29
C TYR A 509 8.35 22.64 -37.31
N PRO A 510 8.10 21.92 -38.42
CA PRO A 510 7.02 20.96 -38.49
C PRO A 510 7.34 19.70 -37.69
N ASP A 511 6.49 19.40 -36.70
CA ASP A 511 6.62 18.29 -35.78
C ASP A 511 5.54 17.22 -36.09
N PRO A 512 5.90 16.03 -36.62
CA PRO A 512 4.95 14.93 -36.79
C PRO A 512 4.44 14.33 -35.47
N CYS A 513 5.10 14.60 -34.34
CA CYS A 513 4.76 14.07 -33.02
C CYS A 513 3.85 14.98 -32.18
N LEU A 514 3.29 16.04 -32.77
CA LEU A 514 2.22 16.87 -32.21
C LEU A 514 0.97 16.78 -33.10
N PRO A 515 -0.26 16.77 -32.53
CA PRO A 515 -1.52 16.80 -33.29
C PRO A 515 -1.61 17.93 -34.30
N ASN A 516 -2.43 17.76 -35.34
CA ASN A 516 -2.46 18.69 -36.47
C ASN A 516 -2.90 20.11 -36.07
N GLY A 517 -2.09 21.11 -36.40
CA GLY A 517 -2.37 22.52 -36.08
C GLY A 517 -2.00 22.97 -34.67
N VAL A 518 -1.45 22.09 -33.81
CA VAL A 518 -0.84 22.50 -32.53
C VAL A 518 0.28 23.50 -32.76
N ARG A 519 0.41 24.50 -31.90
CA ARG A 519 1.59 25.36 -31.84
C ARG A 519 2.19 25.38 -30.44
N ALA A 520 3.48 25.05 -30.34
CA ALA A 520 4.20 24.96 -29.06
C ALA A 520 5.56 25.67 -29.12
N GLY A 521 6.07 26.13 -27.98
CA GLY A 521 7.44 26.60 -27.86
C GLY A 521 8.45 25.48 -28.12
N LEU A 522 9.69 25.82 -28.50
CA LEU A 522 10.74 24.82 -28.80
C LEU A 522 11.13 23.93 -27.62
N ASP A 523 10.78 24.29 -26.38
CA ASP A 523 10.95 23.43 -25.21
C ASP A 523 9.81 22.42 -24.99
N SER A 524 8.73 22.53 -25.78
CA SER A 524 7.50 21.72 -25.72
C SER A 524 6.78 21.74 -24.36
N LYS A 525 6.99 22.76 -23.52
CA LYS A 525 6.33 22.93 -22.21
C LYS A 525 5.22 23.98 -22.20
N SER A 526 5.04 24.70 -23.31
CA SER A 526 4.05 25.76 -23.45
C SER A 526 3.44 25.77 -24.84
N LEU A 527 2.13 26.02 -24.91
CA LEU A 527 1.40 26.28 -26.16
C LEU A 527 1.47 27.77 -26.51
N VAL A 528 1.55 28.11 -27.80
CA VAL A 528 1.70 29.49 -28.28
C VAL A 528 0.60 29.83 -29.28
N SER A 529 -0.16 30.90 -29.01
CA SER A 529 -1.35 31.28 -29.80
C SER A 529 -1.04 32.16 -31.01
N THR A 530 0.11 32.83 -31.03
CA THR A 530 0.54 33.71 -32.12
C THR A 530 1.92 33.34 -32.65
N ALA A 531 2.14 33.58 -33.94
CA ALA A 531 3.49 33.63 -34.49
C ALA A 531 4.19 34.90 -34.00
N SER A 532 4.88 34.78 -32.86
CA SER A 532 5.84 35.79 -32.40
C SER A 532 7.11 35.76 -33.27
N ASP A 533 8.00 36.75 -33.10
CA ASP A 533 9.34 36.74 -33.73
C ASP A 533 10.25 35.61 -33.19
N GLN A 534 9.77 34.76 -32.27
CA GLN A 534 10.46 33.55 -31.81
C GLN A 534 9.95 32.30 -32.52
N SER A 535 10.88 31.42 -32.88
CA SER A 535 10.61 30.13 -33.49
C SER A 535 9.72 29.21 -32.64
N TYR A 536 8.88 28.42 -33.31
CA TYR A 536 7.91 27.51 -32.69
C TYR A 536 7.80 26.17 -33.44
N LEU A 537 7.24 25.17 -32.75
CA LEU A 537 6.85 23.88 -33.31
C LEU A 537 5.43 23.99 -33.88
N LEU A 538 5.20 23.51 -35.11
CA LEU A 538 3.87 23.30 -35.69
C LEU A 538 3.58 21.80 -35.74
N GLY A 539 2.52 21.36 -35.07
CA GLY A 539 2.06 19.97 -35.14
C GLY A 539 1.41 19.66 -36.48
N THR A 540 1.73 18.48 -37.02
CA THR A 540 1.27 18.03 -38.35
C THR A 540 0.50 16.71 -38.33
N GLY A 541 0.35 16.07 -37.16
CA GLY A 541 -0.44 14.85 -36.97
C GLY A 541 0.04 13.59 -37.72
N GLN A 542 1.24 13.62 -38.32
CA GLN A 542 1.74 12.52 -39.16
C GLN A 542 2.32 11.37 -38.32
N PHE A 543 1.44 10.53 -37.76
CA PHE A 543 1.80 9.44 -36.85
C PHE A 543 2.91 8.51 -37.38
N ASP A 544 2.82 8.04 -38.63
CA ASP A 544 3.87 7.20 -39.26
C ASP A 544 5.21 7.92 -39.44
N ALA A 545 5.22 9.26 -39.50
CA ALA A 545 6.46 10.04 -39.49
C ALA A 545 7.01 10.19 -38.07
N CYS A 546 6.15 10.31 -37.05
CA CYS A 546 6.56 10.33 -35.65
C CYS A 546 7.20 9.00 -35.21
N LEU A 547 6.57 7.86 -35.54
CA LEU A 547 7.14 6.53 -35.28
C LEU A 547 8.53 6.37 -35.91
N ARG A 548 8.69 6.74 -37.18
CA ARG A 548 10.01 6.67 -37.85
C ARG A 548 11.05 7.63 -37.26
N ALA A 549 10.63 8.77 -36.71
CA ALA A 549 11.52 9.73 -36.08
C ALA A 549 11.85 9.43 -34.60
N THR A 550 11.15 8.47 -33.98
CA THR A 550 11.50 7.94 -32.65
C THR A 550 12.48 6.77 -32.70
N LEU A 551 12.53 6.01 -33.81
CA LEU A 551 13.48 4.89 -33.99
C LEU A 551 14.97 5.24 -33.71
N PRO A 552 15.54 6.38 -34.19
CA PRO A 552 16.96 6.70 -33.93
C PRO A 552 17.27 6.94 -32.44
N LEU A 553 16.26 7.25 -31.62
CA LEU A 553 16.43 7.46 -30.18
C LEU A 553 16.62 6.13 -29.42
N LEU A 554 16.20 5.00 -30.02
CA LEU A 554 16.42 3.65 -29.48
C LEU A 554 17.88 3.21 -29.60
N LYS A 555 18.65 3.81 -30.53
CA LYS A 555 20.06 3.50 -30.79
C LYS A 555 20.35 2.01 -31.06
N LEU A 556 19.55 1.40 -31.93
CA LEU A 556 19.67 -0.02 -32.29
C LEU A 556 20.94 -0.34 -33.11
N ASP A 557 21.68 0.69 -33.53
CA ASP A 557 22.93 0.65 -34.28
C ASP A 557 24.21 0.77 -33.40
N GLU A 558 24.08 0.98 -32.09
CA GLU A 558 25.23 1.00 -31.16
C GLU A 558 25.89 -0.41 -31.07
N PRO A 559 27.22 -0.53 -31.07
CA PRO A 559 27.92 -1.82 -31.14
C PRO A 559 27.62 -2.79 -29.97
N CYS A 560 26.88 -3.86 -30.27
CA CYS A 560 26.61 -4.94 -29.34
C CYS A 560 27.84 -5.86 -29.17
N ASN A 561 28.58 -5.70 -28.06
CA ASN A 561 29.80 -6.47 -27.78
C ASN A 561 29.53 -7.92 -27.32
N ASP A 562 28.36 -8.19 -26.73
CA ASP A 562 27.91 -9.53 -26.32
C ASP A 562 26.39 -9.64 -26.55
N SER A 563 25.95 -10.68 -27.26
CA SER A 563 24.61 -10.75 -27.86
C SER A 563 23.67 -11.71 -27.11
N PRO A 564 22.37 -11.37 -26.96
CA PRO A 564 21.69 -10.19 -27.53
C PRO A 564 21.93 -8.88 -26.74
N CYS A 565 21.54 -7.76 -27.34
CA CYS A 565 21.53 -6.45 -26.69
C CYS A 565 20.17 -5.75 -26.84
N LEU A 566 19.83 -4.92 -25.86
CA LEU A 566 18.78 -3.91 -25.93
C LEU A 566 19.41 -2.52 -25.83
N PHE A 567 19.15 -1.67 -26.82
CA PHE A 567 19.64 -0.28 -26.90
C PHE A 567 21.17 -0.16 -26.69
N GLY A 568 21.94 -1.02 -27.37
CA GLY A 568 23.40 -1.09 -27.29
C GLY A 568 23.98 -1.80 -26.04
N GLN A 569 23.13 -2.22 -25.08
CA GLN A 569 23.58 -2.90 -23.86
C GLN A 569 23.21 -4.39 -23.87
N HIS A 570 24.15 -5.26 -23.49
CA HIS A 570 23.92 -6.70 -23.37
C HIS A 570 22.77 -7.03 -22.40
N VAL A 571 21.94 -8.01 -22.79
CA VAL A 571 20.89 -8.61 -21.95
C VAL A 571 20.82 -10.13 -22.16
N PRO A 572 20.35 -10.92 -21.17
CA PRO A 572 19.88 -12.28 -21.41
C PRO A 572 18.74 -12.31 -22.43
N LEU A 573 18.61 -13.39 -23.20
CA LEU A 573 17.50 -13.52 -24.15
C LEU A 573 16.16 -13.54 -23.39
N ILE A 574 15.23 -12.67 -23.81
CA ILE A 574 13.87 -12.63 -23.29
C ILE A 574 13.08 -13.78 -23.92
N ASP A 575 12.52 -14.64 -23.08
CA ASP A 575 11.73 -15.81 -23.47
C ASP A 575 10.25 -15.51 -23.22
N PHE A 576 9.57 -14.89 -24.19
CA PHE A 576 8.19 -14.40 -24.04
C PHE A 576 7.13 -15.49 -23.79
N ASP A 577 7.47 -16.79 -23.89
CA ASP A 577 6.60 -17.88 -23.39
C ASP A 577 6.42 -17.83 -21.86
N VAL A 578 7.36 -17.19 -21.14
CA VAL A 578 7.42 -17.15 -19.66
C VAL A 578 7.74 -15.76 -19.10
N ASN A 579 8.44 -14.91 -19.85
CA ASN A 579 8.78 -13.55 -19.42
C ASN A 579 7.65 -12.58 -19.75
N HIS A 580 6.56 -12.66 -18.98
CA HIS A 580 5.47 -11.69 -18.97
C HIS A 580 5.88 -10.42 -18.19
N PHE A 581 5.68 -9.21 -18.75
CA PHE A 581 6.13 -7.95 -18.14
C PHE A 581 4.99 -7.06 -17.63
N ILE A 582 5.19 -6.52 -16.43
CA ILE A 582 4.33 -5.52 -15.80
C ILE A 582 4.95 -4.14 -16.00
N GLY A 583 4.30 -3.29 -16.82
CA GLY A 583 4.71 -1.92 -17.11
C GLY A 583 4.03 -0.89 -16.20
N VAL A 584 4.81 0.01 -15.60
CA VAL A 584 4.32 1.05 -14.68
C VAL A 584 4.67 2.47 -15.15
N SER A 585 4.29 3.50 -14.38
CA SER A 585 4.58 4.90 -14.69
C SER A 585 4.09 5.28 -16.10
N GLN A 586 4.95 5.79 -16.99
CA GLN A 586 4.51 6.23 -18.32
C GLN A 586 4.01 5.07 -19.20
N TYR A 587 4.29 3.81 -18.89
CA TYR A 587 3.63 2.67 -19.56
C TYR A 587 2.12 2.66 -19.30
N TRP A 588 1.68 3.00 -18.09
CA TRP A 588 0.25 3.12 -17.76
C TRP A 588 -0.33 4.47 -18.18
N HIS A 589 0.27 5.59 -17.75
CA HIS A 589 -0.26 6.93 -18.03
C HIS A 589 -0.52 7.14 -19.53
N THR A 590 0.47 6.79 -20.36
CA THR A 590 0.40 6.97 -21.81
C THR A 590 -0.54 5.99 -22.52
N THR A 591 -1.00 4.92 -21.86
CA THR A 591 -1.97 3.97 -22.43
C THR A 591 -3.39 4.17 -21.91
N HIS A 592 -3.57 4.70 -20.69
CA HIS A 592 -4.85 4.74 -19.99
C HIS A 592 -5.46 6.13 -19.75
N GLU A 593 -4.69 7.22 -19.83
CA GLU A 593 -5.24 8.58 -19.61
C GLU A 593 -6.17 9.01 -20.76
N ILE A 594 -5.61 9.13 -21.96
CA ILE A 594 -6.34 9.59 -23.16
C ILE A 594 -6.89 8.40 -23.97
N PHE A 595 -6.07 7.39 -24.25
CA PHE A 595 -6.40 6.31 -25.19
C PHE A 595 -7.18 5.13 -24.57
N ARG A 596 -7.89 5.38 -23.46
CA ARG A 596 -8.59 4.40 -22.62
C ARG A 596 -8.98 3.11 -23.36
N MET A 597 -8.18 2.06 -23.13
CA MET A 597 -8.49 0.70 -23.55
C MET A 597 -9.85 0.29 -22.95
N GLY A 598 -10.55 -0.65 -23.59
CA GLY A 598 -11.88 -1.10 -23.16
C GLY A 598 -11.90 -1.58 -21.71
N PHE A 599 -13.02 -1.38 -21.01
CA PHE A 599 -13.16 -1.78 -19.62
C PHE A 599 -13.28 -3.31 -19.49
N GLY A 600 -12.31 -3.94 -18.82
CA GLY A 600 -12.44 -5.25 -18.18
C GLY A 600 -11.73 -6.40 -18.88
N GLU A 601 -10.78 -7.01 -18.16
CA GLU A 601 -10.17 -8.34 -18.36
C GLU A 601 -9.40 -8.60 -19.68
N ASP A 602 -9.59 -7.84 -20.75
CA ASP A 602 -8.84 -7.98 -22.00
C ASP A 602 -7.33 -7.65 -21.83
N PRO A 603 -6.40 -8.47 -22.36
CA PRO A 603 -4.97 -8.17 -22.42
C PRO A 603 -4.61 -6.87 -23.15
N PHE A 604 -3.41 -6.35 -22.90
CA PHE A 604 -2.88 -5.25 -23.70
C PHE A 604 -2.58 -5.69 -25.14
N ASP A 605 -3.36 -5.17 -26.08
CA ASP A 605 -3.12 -5.32 -27.52
C ASP A 605 -2.39 -4.09 -28.08
N LEU A 606 -1.16 -4.31 -28.57
CA LEU A 606 -0.29 -3.26 -29.10
C LEU A 606 -0.79 -2.70 -30.45
N GLY A 607 -1.45 -3.51 -31.27
CA GLY A 607 -2.01 -3.08 -32.55
C GLY A 607 -3.24 -2.18 -32.36
N ALA A 608 -4.15 -2.57 -31.46
CA ALA A 608 -5.32 -1.78 -31.08
C ALA A 608 -4.96 -0.51 -30.31
N TYR A 609 -3.87 -0.53 -29.54
CA TYR A 609 -3.29 0.70 -28.98
C TYR A 609 -2.72 1.60 -30.10
N GLN A 610 -1.88 1.06 -30.99
CA GLN A 610 -1.31 1.81 -32.12
C GLN A 610 -2.40 2.45 -33.01
N ALA A 611 -3.51 1.76 -33.27
CA ALA A 611 -4.66 2.30 -33.98
C ALA A 611 -5.29 3.49 -33.25
N ARG A 612 -5.60 3.36 -31.95
CA ARG A 612 -6.16 4.46 -31.13
C ARG A 612 -5.23 5.67 -31.06
N VAL A 613 -3.91 5.47 -31.07
CA VAL A 613 -2.92 6.54 -31.10
C VAL A 613 -2.91 7.25 -32.45
N ASN A 614 -2.92 6.50 -33.56
CA ASN A 614 -3.05 7.07 -34.90
C ASN A 614 -4.30 7.95 -35.01
N ASP A 615 -5.47 7.40 -34.68
CA ASP A 615 -6.76 8.04 -34.87
C ASP A 615 -6.82 9.40 -34.15
N PHE A 616 -6.40 9.45 -32.88
CA PHE A 616 -6.30 10.69 -32.11
C PHE A 616 -5.27 11.67 -32.66
N CYS A 617 -4.07 11.19 -33.01
CA CYS A 617 -2.98 12.07 -33.45
C CYS A 617 -3.22 12.70 -34.83
N THR A 618 -4.10 12.10 -35.64
CA THR A 618 -4.56 12.67 -36.92
C THR A 618 -5.69 13.69 -36.80
N LEU A 619 -6.28 13.90 -35.61
CA LEU A 619 -7.32 14.92 -35.39
C LEU A 619 -6.77 16.35 -35.49
N ASP A 620 -7.63 17.28 -35.88
CA ASP A 620 -7.35 18.71 -35.82
C ASP A 620 -7.35 19.20 -34.37
N TRP A 621 -6.39 20.07 -34.03
CA TRP A 621 -6.20 20.57 -32.67
C TRP A 621 -7.45 21.23 -32.08
N ALA A 622 -8.28 21.89 -32.90
CA ALA A 622 -9.54 22.49 -32.46
C ALA A 622 -10.57 21.45 -31.96
N GLU A 623 -10.57 20.24 -32.52
CA GLU A 623 -11.44 19.14 -32.09
C GLU A 623 -10.95 18.56 -30.75
N ILE A 624 -9.62 18.41 -30.60
CA ILE A 624 -9.00 17.97 -29.34
C ILE A 624 -9.25 19.01 -28.23
N GLN A 625 -9.13 20.31 -28.51
CA GLN A 625 -9.44 21.38 -27.55
C GLN A 625 -10.91 21.33 -27.09
N ALA A 626 -11.86 21.12 -28.02
CA ALA A 626 -13.27 20.96 -27.67
C ALA A 626 -13.49 19.72 -26.78
N ALA A 627 -12.91 18.57 -27.15
CA ALA A 627 -13.01 17.33 -26.38
C ALA A 627 -12.34 17.42 -24.99
N VAL A 628 -11.27 18.20 -24.84
CA VAL A 628 -10.65 18.53 -23.54
C VAL A 628 -11.56 19.44 -22.70
N ALA A 629 -12.16 20.48 -23.28
CA ALA A 629 -13.09 21.37 -22.58
C ALA A 629 -14.34 20.62 -22.07
N ASP A 630 -14.89 19.72 -22.89
CA ASP A 630 -16.00 18.82 -22.54
C ASP A 630 -15.57 17.63 -21.64
N LYS A 631 -14.27 17.50 -21.35
CA LYS A 631 -13.65 16.47 -20.49
C LYS A 631 -13.88 15.03 -20.96
N ALA A 632 -13.94 14.83 -22.28
CA ALA A 632 -14.09 13.51 -22.91
C ALA A 632 -12.96 12.54 -22.47
N TYR A 633 -11.74 13.04 -22.33
CA TYR A 633 -10.57 12.29 -21.85
C TYR A 633 -10.45 12.25 -20.30
N GLY A 634 -11.47 12.75 -19.58
CA GLY A 634 -11.50 12.79 -18.12
C GLY A 634 -11.05 14.13 -17.52
N LYS A 635 -11.34 14.31 -16.22
CA LYS A 635 -11.23 15.59 -15.50
C LYS A 635 -9.79 16.09 -15.25
N GLY A 636 -8.78 15.28 -15.51
CA GLY A 636 -7.36 15.58 -15.24
C GLY A 636 -6.53 15.86 -16.49
N VAL A 637 -7.08 15.70 -17.70
CA VAL A 637 -6.38 15.97 -18.95
C VAL A 637 -6.55 17.46 -19.29
N ASP A 638 -5.43 18.15 -19.52
CA ASP A 638 -5.39 19.52 -20.01
C ASP A 638 -4.81 19.59 -21.44
N GLU A 639 -4.81 20.79 -22.02
CA GLU A 639 -4.32 21.01 -23.39
C GLU A 639 -2.82 20.70 -23.55
N LEU A 640 -1.99 20.90 -22.51
CA LEU A 640 -0.56 20.57 -22.57
C LEU A 640 -0.33 19.06 -22.54
N SER A 641 -1.14 18.32 -21.79
CA SER A 641 -1.14 16.87 -21.75
C SER A 641 -1.63 16.28 -23.07
N ALA A 642 -2.73 16.79 -23.62
CA ALA A 642 -3.32 16.34 -24.86
C ALA A 642 -2.44 16.63 -26.09
N SER A 643 -1.81 17.81 -26.16
CA SER A 643 -0.90 18.16 -27.26
C SER A 643 0.39 17.33 -27.25
N THR A 644 0.94 16.99 -26.07
CA THR A 644 2.22 16.26 -25.97
C THR A 644 2.11 14.74 -26.05
N VAL A 645 0.91 14.16 -25.95
CA VAL A 645 0.73 12.70 -25.83
C VAL A 645 1.19 11.91 -27.05
N CYS A 646 1.10 12.47 -28.26
CA CYS A 646 1.43 11.77 -29.51
C CYS A 646 2.91 11.35 -29.58
N PHE A 647 3.84 12.19 -29.10
CA PHE A 647 5.23 11.77 -28.92
C PHE A 647 5.35 10.63 -27.89
N LYS A 648 4.72 10.78 -26.71
CA LYS A 648 4.83 9.81 -25.62
C LYS A 648 4.38 8.42 -26.07
N ALA A 649 3.25 8.35 -26.76
CA ALA A 649 2.67 7.11 -27.26
C ALA A 649 3.53 6.47 -28.36
N SER A 650 4.03 7.28 -29.31
CA SER A 650 4.94 6.80 -30.35
C SER A 650 6.27 6.28 -29.77
N TRP A 651 6.79 6.91 -28.72
CA TRP A 651 7.97 6.45 -28.00
C TRP A 651 7.73 5.14 -27.25
N LEU A 652 6.57 4.99 -26.60
CA LEU A 652 6.15 3.74 -25.95
C LEU A 652 6.05 2.59 -26.95
N ILE A 653 5.38 2.81 -28.09
CA ILE A 653 5.26 1.81 -29.18
C ILE A 653 6.65 1.42 -29.70
N SER A 654 7.54 2.41 -29.90
CA SER A 654 8.92 2.18 -30.35
C SER A 654 9.72 1.34 -29.36
N ILE A 655 9.59 1.59 -28.05
CA ILE A 655 10.25 0.79 -27.01
C ILE A 655 9.69 -0.63 -26.95
N LEU A 656 8.37 -0.82 -26.98
CA LEU A 656 7.79 -2.16 -26.87
C LEU A 656 8.06 -3.01 -28.13
N ARG A 657 7.73 -2.49 -29.32
CA ARG A 657 7.85 -3.22 -30.59
C ARG A 657 9.29 -3.31 -31.07
N ASP A 658 9.91 -2.17 -31.34
CA ASP A 658 11.19 -2.08 -32.07
C ASP A 658 12.40 -2.19 -31.12
N GLY A 659 12.17 -1.98 -29.81
CA GLY A 659 13.13 -2.21 -28.76
C GLY A 659 13.07 -3.62 -28.17
N LEU A 660 12.04 -3.90 -27.36
CA LEU A 660 11.91 -5.14 -26.60
C LEU A 660 11.52 -6.36 -27.46
N GLY A 661 11.01 -6.15 -28.68
CA GLY A 661 10.54 -7.24 -29.55
C GLY A 661 9.15 -7.77 -29.21
N ILE A 662 8.29 -6.96 -28.58
CA ILE A 662 6.91 -7.34 -28.27
C ILE A 662 6.06 -7.15 -29.52
N GLU A 663 5.65 -8.28 -30.13
CA GLU A 663 4.88 -8.29 -31.37
C GLU A 663 3.41 -7.86 -31.17
N SER A 664 2.72 -7.56 -32.29
CA SER A 664 1.35 -7.03 -32.27
C SER A 664 0.25 -8.09 -32.28
N GLU A 665 0.58 -9.38 -32.41
CA GLU A 665 -0.39 -10.48 -32.37
C GLU A 665 -0.22 -11.28 -31.08
N ALA A 666 -1.34 -11.71 -30.48
CA ALA A 666 -1.36 -12.63 -29.34
C ALA A 666 -1.07 -14.08 -29.78
N THR A 667 0.09 -14.30 -30.41
CA THR A 667 0.55 -15.60 -30.91
C THR A 667 0.90 -16.55 -29.75
N ASN A 668 -0.12 -17.27 -29.30
CA ASN A 668 -0.10 -18.19 -28.17
C ASN A 668 -0.06 -17.49 -26.79
N ALA A 669 -1.10 -16.70 -26.49
CA ALA A 669 -1.59 -16.71 -25.12
C ALA A 669 -1.83 -18.18 -24.72
N THR A 670 -1.11 -18.68 -23.72
CA THR A 670 -1.15 -20.10 -23.36
C THR A 670 -2.56 -20.45 -22.85
N THR A 671 -3.23 -21.37 -23.55
CA THR A 671 -4.59 -21.79 -23.20
C THR A 671 -4.56 -22.74 -22.00
N SER A 672 -4.25 -22.19 -20.83
CA SER A 672 -4.55 -22.83 -19.56
C SER A 672 -6.07 -22.72 -19.34
N ASP A 673 -6.78 -23.85 -19.46
CA ASP A 673 -8.25 -23.94 -19.25
C ASP A 673 -8.67 -23.75 -17.76
N THR A 674 -7.82 -23.12 -16.97
CA THR A 674 -8.00 -22.77 -15.55
C THR A 674 -8.98 -21.59 -15.41
N PRO A 675 -10.17 -21.77 -14.81
CA PRO A 675 -11.11 -20.68 -14.59
C PRO A 675 -10.67 -19.88 -13.35
N GLY A 676 -9.92 -18.81 -13.57
CA GLY A 676 -9.33 -17.98 -12.51
C GLY A 676 -9.45 -16.47 -12.79
N LYS A 677 -9.42 -15.69 -11.70
CA LYS A 677 -9.15 -14.25 -11.71
C LYS A 677 -7.72 -14.04 -12.28
N ASP A 678 -7.42 -12.85 -12.83
CA ASP A 678 -6.06 -12.38 -13.23
C ASP A 678 -5.48 -12.82 -14.61
N LYS A 679 -6.32 -13.19 -15.59
CA LYS A 679 -5.90 -13.54 -16.98
C LYS A 679 -4.97 -12.54 -17.67
N ALA A 680 -5.12 -11.23 -17.44
CA ALA A 680 -4.36 -10.19 -18.13
C ALA A 680 -2.83 -10.37 -17.99
N PHE A 681 -2.36 -10.81 -16.82
CA PHE A 681 -0.93 -10.95 -16.54
C PHE A 681 -0.24 -12.09 -17.30
N PHE A 682 -0.99 -12.99 -17.95
CA PHE A 682 -0.44 -14.03 -18.85
C PHE A 682 -0.19 -13.51 -20.29
N SER A 683 -0.25 -12.18 -20.48
CA SER A 683 0.23 -11.48 -21.67
C SER A 683 1.73 -11.20 -21.56
N PRO A 684 2.51 -11.23 -22.67
CA PRO A 684 3.89 -10.73 -22.71
C PRO A 684 4.07 -9.33 -22.13
N PHE A 685 3.02 -8.49 -22.15
CA PHE A 685 3.00 -7.19 -21.49
C PHE A 685 1.62 -6.82 -20.93
N THR A 686 1.60 -6.19 -19.75
CA THR A 686 0.42 -5.53 -19.16
C THR A 686 0.84 -4.21 -18.49
N ALA A 687 0.13 -3.11 -18.78
CA ALA A 687 0.38 -1.81 -18.14
C ALA A 687 -0.55 -1.59 -16.92
N VAL A 688 -0.01 -1.22 -15.76
CA VAL A 688 -0.76 -1.02 -14.50
C VAL A 688 -0.31 0.22 -13.73
N ASP A 689 -1.24 0.86 -13.03
CA ASP A 689 -0.98 1.87 -12.00
C ASP A 689 -1.08 1.26 -10.59
N THR A 690 -2.15 0.49 -10.34
CA THR A 690 -2.33 -0.26 -9.09
C THR A 690 -2.57 -1.75 -9.32
N ILE A 691 -2.09 -2.57 -8.37
CA ILE A 691 -2.44 -3.99 -8.26
C ILE A 691 -3.12 -4.19 -6.90
N LYS A 692 -4.29 -4.84 -6.88
CA LYS A 692 -5.09 -5.13 -5.67
C LYS A 692 -5.42 -3.88 -4.81
N ASN A 693 -5.41 -2.68 -5.40
CA ASN A 693 -5.52 -1.34 -4.79
C ASN A 693 -4.24 -0.81 -4.08
N THR A 694 -3.05 -1.18 -4.58
CA THR A 694 -1.76 -0.61 -4.16
C THR A 694 -1.02 -0.08 -5.38
N GLU A 695 -0.51 1.16 -5.33
CA GLU A 695 0.34 1.73 -6.38
C GLU A 695 1.60 0.87 -6.59
N VAL A 696 1.88 0.48 -7.84
CA VAL A 696 3.01 -0.40 -8.17
C VAL A 696 4.30 0.44 -8.28
N SER A 697 4.82 0.84 -7.11
CA SER A 697 5.98 1.71 -6.99
C SER A 697 7.19 0.97 -6.42
N TRP A 698 8.39 1.27 -6.93
CA TRP A 698 9.65 0.81 -6.35
C TRP A 698 9.80 1.19 -4.86
N THR A 699 9.09 2.23 -4.39
CA THR A 699 9.06 2.61 -2.97
C THR A 699 8.57 1.46 -2.08
N LEU A 700 7.58 0.70 -2.53
CA LEU A 700 7.07 -0.49 -1.83
C LEU A 700 8.15 -1.57 -1.76
N GLY A 701 8.86 -1.85 -2.85
CA GLY A 701 9.92 -2.86 -2.88
C GLY A 701 11.09 -2.55 -1.94
N LYS A 702 11.44 -1.27 -1.79
CA LYS A 702 12.40 -0.84 -0.75
C LYS A 702 11.87 -1.12 0.66
N MET A 703 10.59 -0.85 0.92
CA MET A 703 9.97 -1.09 2.24
C MET A 703 9.83 -2.58 2.55
N LEU A 704 9.49 -3.41 1.55
CA LEU A 704 9.43 -4.87 1.67
C LEU A 704 10.81 -5.45 2.00
N LEU A 705 11.85 -5.04 1.27
CA LEU A 705 13.23 -5.46 1.54
C LEU A 705 13.70 -5.04 2.94
N TYR A 706 13.29 -3.87 3.42
CA TYR A 706 13.55 -3.42 4.80
C TYR A 706 12.79 -4.26 5.83
N ALA A 707 11.47 -4.41 5.70
CA ALA A 707 10.63 -5.16 6.64
C ALA A 707 11.06 -6.63 6.72
N SER A 708 11.35 -7.25 5.57
CA SER A 708 11.90 -8.60 5.48
C SER A 708 13.21 -8.77 6.26
N SER A 709 14.08 -7.74 6.28
CA SER A 709 15.31 -7.76 7.08
C SER A 709 15.11 -7.64 8.59
N THR A 710 13.92 -7.21 9.04
CA THR A 710 13.56 -7.16 10.47
C THR A 710 12.97 -8.48 10.99
N ILE A 711 12.64 -9.44 10.11
CA ILE A 711 12.18 -10.77 10.53
C ILE A 711 13.40 -11.60 11.00
N PRO A 712 13.37 -12.25 12.17
CA PRO A 712 14.42 -13.19 12.59
C PRO A 712 14.53 -14.40 11.65
N PRO A 713 15.72 -15.00 11.45
CA PRO A 713 15.84 -16.25 10.69
C PRO A 713 15.15 -17.41 11.39
N ALA A 714 14.59 -18.35 10.62
CA ALA A 714 13.89 -19.54 11.12
C ALA A 714 14.81 -20.52 11.90
N SER A 715 16.12 -20.39 11.70
CA SER A 715 17.15 -21.22 12.33
C SER A 715 18.05 -20.35 13.21
N SER A 716 18.51 -20.91 14.32
CA SER A 716 19.50 -20.27 15.22
C SER A 716 20.92 -20.76 14.91
N SER A 717 21.21 -21.12 13.65
CA SER A 717 22.39 -21.88 13.29
C SER A 717 23.69 -21.07 13.21
N GLY A 718 23.58 -19.75 13.04
CA GLY A 718 24.73 -18.86 12.84
C GLY A 718 25.33 -18.90 11.44
N ASN A 719 24.72 -19.68 10.52
CA ASN A 719 25.02 -19.67 9.09
C ASN A 719 24.00 -18.84 8.28
N ASP A 720 23.02 -18.27 8.97
CA ASP A 720 21.84 -17.62 8.41
C ASP A 720 22.26 -16.31 7.71
N LEU A 721 21.81 -16.10 6.47
CA LEU A 721 22.39 -15.11 5.56
C LEU A 721 21.61 -13.78 5.61
N PRO A 722 22.27 -12.63 5.36
CA PRO A 722 21.60 -11.34 5.40
C PRO A 722 20.60 -11.21 4.25
N VAL A 723 19.47 -10.55 4.54
CA VAL A 723 18.57 -9.97 3.54
C VAL A 723 19.28 -8.80 2.85
N GLY A 724 19.04 -8.61 1.56
CA GLY A 724 19.75 -7.61 0.74
C GLY A 724 19.96 -8.09 -0.71
N PHE A 725 20.87 -7.46 -1.44
CA PHE A 725 21.19 -7.86 -2.81
C PHE A 725 22.63 -7.50 -3.23
N GLY A 726 23.19 -8.19 -4.23
CA GLY A 726 24.52 -7.93 -4.80
C GLY A 726 24.83 -8.81 -6.02
N SER A 727 26.05 -8.74 -6.55
CA SER A 727 26.44 -9.47 -7.76
C SER A 727 26.44 -11.00 -7.55
N ASN A 728 25.81 -11.76 -8.46
CA ASN A 728 25.68 -13.23 -8.39
C ASN A 728 27.02 -13.97 -8.70
N THR A 729 28.02 -13.75 -7.84
CA THR A 729 29.39 -14.25 -7.96
C THR A 729 29.61 -15.66 -7.41
N GLY A 730 28.55 -16.32 -6.92
CA GLY A 730 28.63 -17.60 -6.21
C GLY A 730 29.13 -17.50 -4.76
N ALA A 731 29.51 -16.31 -4.29
CA ALA A 731 29.72 -16.03 -2.87
C ALA A 731 28.37 -15.87 -2.15
N ALA A 732 28.24 -16.44 -0.94
CA ALA A 732 27.01 -16.33 -0.14
C ALA A 732 26.69 -14.87 0.28
N ILE A 733 27.74 -14.07 0.50
CA ILE A 733 27.67 -12.61 0.65
C ILE A 733 28.72 -12.00 -0.29
N PRO A 734 28.32 -11.51 -1.46
CA PRO A 734 29.17 -10.77 -2.40
C PRO A 734 29.84 -9.53 -1.77
N PRO A 735 31.02 -9.07 -2.26
CA PRO A 735 31.71 -7.89 -1.72
C PRO A 735 30.94 -6.56 -1.89
N ASP A 736 29.97 -6.53 -2.82
CA ASP A 736 29.12 -5.41 -3.17
C ASP A 736 27.73 -5.47 -2.53
N TRP A 737 27.52 -6.35 -1.53
CA TRP A 737 26.22 -6.58 -0.91
C TRP A 737 25.59 -5.33 -0.28
N VAL A 738 24.44 -4.92 -0.81
CA VAL A 738 23.64 -3.79 -0.36
C VAL A 738 22.66 -4.24 0.72
N TYR A 739 22.87 -3.72 1.93
CA TYR A 739 21.99 -3.97 3.07
C TYR A 739 20.74 -3.07 3.03
N PRO A 740 19.59 -3.51 3.56
CA PRO A 740 18.35 -2.73 3.48
C PRO A 740 18.34 -1.49 4.38
N SER A 741 19.03 -1.55 5.52
CA SER A 741 19.41 -0.43 6.39
C SER A 741 20.57 -0.91 7.30
N THR A 742 20.98 -0.10 8.28
CA THR A 742 21.83 -0.56 9.39
C THR A 742 21.09 -1.63 10.21
N THR A 743 21.80 -2.67 10.66
CA THR A 743 21.27 -3.62 11.65
C THR A 743 20.88 -2.90 12.94
N LEU A 744 19.64 -3.05 13.38
CA LEU A 744 19.11 -2.45 14.63
C LEU A 744 19.43 -3.28 15.88
N ASP A 745 20.24 -4.33 15.76
CA ASP A 745 20.69 -5.14 16.90
C ASP A 745 21.50 -4.32 17.91
N PRO A 746 21.33 -4.56 19.22
CA PRO A 746 22.17 -3.95 20.23
C PRO A 746 23.63 -4.40 20.03
N PRO A 747 24.63 -3.53 20.25
CA PRO A 747 26.03 -3.89 20.05
C PRO A 747 26.41 -5.08 20.94
N PRO A 748 27.21 -6.04 20.45
CA PRO A 748 27.61 -7.20 21.23
C PRO A 748 28.30 -6.74 22.53
N PRO A 749 28.01 -7.39 23.66
CA PRO A 749 28.49 -6.94 24.96
C PRO A 749 30.01 -6.83 24.96
N LEU A 750 30.53 -5.65 25.31
CA LEU A 750 31.95 -5.32 25.29
C LEU A 750 32.76 -6.41 26.01
N ALA A 751 33.59 -7.13 25.26
CA ALA A 751 34.41 -8.20 25.78
C ALA A 751 35.35 -7.64 26.86
N SER A 752 35.10 -8.03 28.12
CA SER A 752 35.88 -7.56 29.27
C SER A 752 37.38 -7.84 29.06
N PRO A 753 38.26 -6.84 29.18
CA PRO A 753 39.66 -6.96 28.81
C PRO A 753 40.39 -7.94 29.74
N SER A 754 40.60 -9.17 29.25
CA SER A 754 41.45 -10.15 29.92
C SER A 754 42.92 -9.71 29.81
N PRO A 755 43.71 -9.76 30.91
CA PRO A 755 45.03 -9.14 30.93
C PRO A 755 46.04 -9.95 30.08
N SER A 756 46.57 -9.30 29.04
CA SER A 756 47.63 -9.87 28.21
C SER A 756 48.94 -9.97 28.98
N LYS A 757 49.56 -11.16 28.96
CA LYS A 757 50.91 -11.35 29.50
C LYS A 757 51.94 -10.87 28.47
N ASN A 758 52.81 -9.94 28.88
CA ASN A 758 53.98 -9.56 28.11
C ASN A 758 54.90 -10.75 27.84
N THR A 759 55.31 -10.93 26.59
CA THR A 759 56.65 -11.43 26.20
C THR A 759 57.11 -10.63 24.97
N ASN A 760 58.43 -10.49 24.78
CA ASN A 760 59.02 -9.42 23.98
C ASN A 760 60.24 -9.91 23.19
N THR A 761 60.23 -9.76 21.85
CA THR A 761 61.36 -9.85 20.88
C THR A 761 60.81 -9.66 19.45
N GLY A 762 61.45 -8.99 18.49
CA GLY A 762 62.62 -8.11 18.55
C GLY A 762 63.28 -7.85 17.17
N GLY A 763 63.18 -6.61 16.64
CA GLY A 763 63.96 -6.10 15.49
C GLY A 763 63.43 -6.46 14.07
N THR A 764 63.81 -5.77 12.97
CA THR A 764 64.59 -4.51 12.80
C THR A 764 64.33 -3.87 11.41
N THR A 765 64.80 -2.62 11.22
CA THR A 765 65.01 -1.81 9.98
C THR A 765 63.84 -1.08 9.28
N THR A 766 64.18 0.09 8.71
CA THR A 766 63.37 1.03 7.91
C THR A 766 64.29 1.68 6.84
N PRO A 767 63.76 2.47 5.87
CA PRO A 767 63.72 3.92 6.08
C PRO A 767 62.46 4.63 5.51
N ARG A 768 62.38 5.96 5.69
CA ARG A 768 61.29 6.88 5.28
C ARG A 768 61.89 8.15 4.66
N PRO A 769 61.12 9.03 3.98
CA PRO A 769 60.63 10.24 4.69
C PRO A 769 59.23 10.74 4.23
N GLY A 770 58.71 11.77 4.93
CA GLY A 770 57.50 12.56 4.59
C GLY A 770 57.86 13.96 4.06
N PRO A 771 57.17 15.09 4.40
CA PRO A 771 56.34 15.31 5.62
C PRO A 771 54.99 16.07 5.43
N TYR A 772 54.33 16.40 6.55
CA TYR A 772 53.19 17.35 6.67
C TYR A 772 53.67 18.83 6.79
N PRO A 773 52.79 19.83 7.01
CA PRO A 773 52.42 20.17 8.41
C PRO A 773 50.95 20.58 8.66
N LEU A 774 50.54 20.49 9.94
CA LEU A 774 49.42 21.22 10.55
C LEU A 774 49.93 22.49 11.23
N ALA A 775 49.05 23.47 11.49
CA ALA A 775 49.37 24.66 12.30
C ALA A 775 48.19 25.08 13.19
N ALA A 776 48.48 25.68 14.34
CA ALA A 776 47.52 26.25 15.29
C ALA A 776 48.01 27.63 15.75
N ILE A 777 47.08 28.54 16.09
CA ILE A 777 47.35 29.89 16.60
C ILE A 777 46.39 30.18 17.79
N ASP A 778 46.80 31.11 18.65
CA ASP A 778 46.43 31.20 20.08
C ASP A 778 45.42 32.33 20.44
N ARG A 779 45.11 32.47 21.73
CA ARG A 779 44.12 33.34 22.37
C ARG A 779 44.51 34.83 22.47
N ALA A 780 43.57 35.72 22.16
CA ALA A 780 43.24 36.96 22.89
C ALA A 780 41.91 37.52 22.31
N GLY A 781 41.03 38.25 23.01
CA GLY A 781 40.95 38.67 24.42
C GLY A 781 39.98 39.87 24.56
N ILE A 782 39.48 40.18 25.77
CA ILE A 782 38.70 41.40 26.14
C ILE A 782 37.24 41.45 25.57
N ALA A 783 36.20 41.98 26.24
CA ALA A 783 35.81 42.02 27.66
C ALA A 783 34.33 42.47 27.81
N LEU A 784 33.70 42.09 28.93
CA LEU A 784 32.64 42.79 29.69
C LEU A 784 31.50 43.55 28.95
N ARG A 785 30.26 43.10 29.19
CA ARG A 785 29.21 43.94 29.80
C ARG A 785 28.25 43.08 30.63
N THR A 786 27.79 43.62 31.76
CA THR A 786 26.94 42.93 32.74
C THR A 786 25.88 43.88 33.31
N GLU A 787 24.60 43.53 33.15
CA GLU A 787 23.44 44.06 33.88
C GLU A 787 22.53 42.82 34.14
N SER A 788 22.07 42.44 35.34
CA SER A 788 21.22 43.12 36.36
C SER A 788 19.84 43.47 35.79
N ARG A 789 18.65 43.18 36.38
CA ARG A 789 18.16 42.77 37.73
C ARG A 789 16.65 42.34 37.58
N GLU A 790 15.91 41.66 38.48
CA GLU A 790 16.14 40.85 39.69
C GLU A 790 14.82 40.08 40.08
N ASN A 791 14.89 38.93 40.78
CA ASN A 791 13.78 38.23 41.49
C ASN A 791 12.66 37.61 40.59
N ILE A 792 11.74 36.71 41.01
CA ILE A 792 11.14 36.33 42.32
C ILE A 792 11.06 34.79 42.53
N LEU A 793 10.86 34.38 43.79
CA LEU A 793 10.62 33.04 44.40
C LEU A 793 9.77 32.02 43.58
N GLY A 794 9.85 30.70 43.81
CA GLY A 794 10.74 29.91 44.71
C GLY A 794 10.04 28.73 45.46
N LEU A 795 10.84 27.81 46.04
CA LEU A 795 10.48 26.70 46.98
C LEU A 795 9.65 25.53 46.38
N ALA A 796 9.75 24.25 46.82
CA ALA A 796 10.62 23.52 47.77
C ALA A 796 10.83 22.07 47.21
N LEU A 797 12.00 21.41 47.21
CA LEU A 797 12.92 20.92 48.27
C LEU A 797 12.54 19.57 48.94
N SER A 798 13.59 18.80 49.30
CA SER A 798 13.64 17.52 50.07
C SER A 798 13.23 16.20 49.35
N SER A 799 13.86 15.03 49.60
CA SER A 799 15.19 14.72 50.20
C SER A 799 15.62 13.24 50.02
N PHE A 800 16.94 13.01 49.89
CA PHE A 800 17.66 11.74 50.12
C PHE A 800 17.69 11.36 51.63
N PRO A 801 18.11 10.14 52.12
CA PRO A 801 19.29 9.36 51.68
C PRO A 801 19.18 7.80 51.73
N ALA A 802 20.32 7.11 51.67
CA ALA A 802 20.47 5.66 51.42
C ALA A 802 21.12 4.86 52.59
N ALA A 803 20.93 3.54 52.59
CA ALA A 803 21.79 2.49 53.19
C ALA A 803 21.22 1.07 52.87
N ALA A 804 21.87 -0.08 53.07
CA ALA A 804 23.25 -0.55 52.80
C ALA A 804 23.39 -2.06 53.17
N ALA A 805 24.30 -2.79 52.50
CA ALA A 805 25.07 -3.97 52.97
C ALA A 805 24.46 -5.41 53.16
N ALA A 806 25.10 -6.36 52.45
CA ALA A 806 25.68 -7.64 52.93
C ALA A 806 24.88 -9.00 52.98
N GLY A 807 25.63 -10.10 52.78
CA GLY A 807 25.22 -11.53 52.76
C GLY A 807 25.18 -12.11 51.33
N ALA A 808 26.01 -13.06 50.83
CA ALA A 808 26.71 -14.26 51.38
C ALA A 808 25.76 -15.44 51.72
N SER A 809 26.01 -16.71 51.37
CA SER A 809 27.04 -17.34 50.50
C SER A 809 26.74 -18.85 50.30
N ALA A 810 27.44 -19.51 49.36
CA ALA A 810 27.50 -20.99 49.13
C ALA A 810 26.22 -21.66 48.55
N GLY A 811 26.31 -22.81 47.87
CA GLY A 811 27.52 -23.54 47.41
C GLY A 811 27.21 -24.94 46.85
N ALA A 812 28.25 -25.62 46.32
CA ALA A 812 28.27 -26.95 45.70
C ALA A 812 27.41 -27.13 44.41
N SER A 813 27.89 -27.58 43.25
CA SER A 813 28.92 -28.55 42.84
C SER A 813 28.55 -30.02 43.02
N PHE A 814 28.37 -30.74 41.91
CA PHE A 814 28.84 -32.12 41.78
C PHE A 814 29.29 -32.43 40.35
N ASP A 815 30.38 -33.17 40.24
CA ASP A 815 31.09 -33.53 39.01
C ASP A 815 30.63 -34.87 38.40
N ALA A 816 31.31 -35.25 37.31
CA ALA A 816 31.38 -36.56 36.63
C ALA A 816 30.42 -36.73 35.44
N SER A 817 30.85 -36.74 34.16
CA SER A 817 31.89 -37.56 33.49
C SER A 817 31.40 -38.99 33.15
N THR A 818 31.86 -39.69 32.11
CA THR A 818 32.98 -39.47 31.16
C THR A 818 32.78 -40.31 29.88
N SER A 819 33.41 -39.92 28.76
CA SER A 819 33.98 -40.83 27.72
C SER A 819 33.00 -41.68 26.86
N HIS A 820 33.32 -42.13 25.63
CA HIS A 820 34.46 -41.86 24.74
C HIS A 820 34.16 -42.24 23.26
N ALA A 821 34.94 -41.66 22.33
CA ALA A 821 35.48 -42.27 21.09
C ALA A 821 34.51 -42.87 20.03
N ALA A 822 34.44 -42.34 18.79
CA ALA A 822 35.40 -42.45 17.66
C ALA A 822 35.20 -43.73 16.79
N ALA A 823 35.52 -43.78 15.49
CA ALA A 823 35.76 -42.76 14.44
C ALA A 823 35.86 -43.45 13.05
N ALA A 824 35.82 -42.67 11.96
CA ALA A 824 36.09 -43.07 10.56
C ALA A 824 35.10 -44.11 9.95
N GLY A 825 35.07 -44.36 8.64
CA GLY A 825 35.86 -43.82 7.53
C GLY A 825 35.23 -44.12 6.15
N PRO A 826 35.76 -43.55 5.04
CA PRO A 826 35.00 -43.37 3.79
C PRO A 826 35.27 -44.40 2.68
N GLY A 827 34.40 -44.42 1.67
CA GLY A 827 34.62 -45.12 0.39
C GLY A 827 33.74 -44.57 -0.73
N ALA A 828 34.33 -44.29 -1.89
CA ALA A 828 33.64 -43.71 -3.05
C ALA A 828 34.07 -44.40 -4.36
N ARG A 829 33.15 -44.50 -5.35
CA ARG A 829 33.47 -44.37 -6.80
C ARG A 829 32.22 -44.39 -7.71
N SER A 830 32.46 -44.13 -8.99
CA SER A 830 31.50 -43.77 -10.04
C SER A 830 31.38 -44.80 -11.17
N LYS A 831 30.34 -44.62 -12.01
CA LYS A 831 30.15 -44.95 -13.47
C LYS A 831 28.67 -45.35 -13.71
N SER A 832 27.85 -44.71 -14.55
CA SER A 832 27.93 -44.33 -15.97
C SER A 832 27.66 -45.46 -16.98
N SER A 833 26.46 -45.50 -17.59
CA SER A 833 26.30 -45.81 -19.02
C SER A 833 24.88 -45.52 -19.56
N SER A 834 24.85 -44.96 -20.75
CA SER A 834 23.75 -44.72 -21.69
C SER A 834 22.67 -45.80 -21.87
N ARG A 835 21.49 -45.35 -22.33
CA ARG A 835 20.74 -46.00 -23.42
C ARG A 835 19.90 -44.98 -24.20
N ALA A 836 19.70 -45.24 -25.49
CA ALA A 836 18.90 -44.41 -26.40
C ALA A 836 17.75 -45.22 -27.01
N ALA A 837 16.64 -44.56 -27.36
CA ALA A 837 15.53 -45.16 -28.11
C ALA A 837 14.72 -44.10 -28.89
N THR A 838 14.79 -44.17 -30.22
CA THR A 838 13.78 -43.71 -31.19
C THR A 838 13.13 -44.98 -31.78
N PRO A 839 11.87 -44.97 -32.31
CA PRO A 839 11.55 -44.25 -33.56
C PRO A 839 10.07 -43.78 -33.74
N SER A 840 9.80 -43.14 -34.90
CA SER A 840 8.54 -43.09 -35.70
C SER A 840 7.15 -43.25 -35.03
N GLY A 841 6.11 -42.44 -35.31
CA GLY A 841 5.91 -41.38 -36.31
C GLY A 841 5.03 -41.80 -37.51
N LYS A 842 3.91 -41.08 -37.76
CA LYS A 842 3.14 -41.08 -39.01
C LYS A 842 2.10 -39.93 -39.04
N ARG A 843 1.72 -39.47 -40.24
CA ARG A 843 0.57 -38.59 -40.51
C ARG A 843 -0.64 -39.40 -40.96
N GLY A 844 -1.85 -38.86 -40.81
CA GLY A 844 -3.08 -39.36 -41.44
C GLY A 844 -4.28 -38.48 -41.07
N SER A 845 -5.08 -38.10 -42.10
CA SER A 845 -6.23 -37.17 -42.06
C SER A 845 -5.97 -35.85 -41.33
#